data_AF-A0A930XZ68-F1
#
_entry.id   AF-A0A930XZ68-F1
#
_cell.length_a   1.000
_cell.length_b   1.000
_cell.length_c   1.000
_cell.angle_alpha   90.00
_cell.angle_beta   90.00
_cell.angle_gamma   90.00
#
_symmetry.space_group_name_H-M   'P 1'
#
loop_
_entity.id
_entity.type
_entity.pdbx_description
1 polymer ?
#
loop_
_entity_poly.entity_id
_entity_poly.type
_entity_poly.pdbx_seq_one_letter_code
_entity_poly.pdbx_strand_id
1 'polypeptide(L)'
;MKKSYLNSERNFAVSLKPSMTIPLLLMVLFVCLFVNAGNAANISSRVSGNWSSASTWNGGVVPSSLDNVTINNTVNVDVNATVQSVNVIGTLIENDKIVFTIGSATAAGSFTVGGTFTMGGSGSTSNDHSTLIVYGNYINNGASDLWKSDVIITGNLDTTKSTSKLQNNGNVIVGGDILGTFDLTGGTGTGQIYAVNPIATVTISPSSIDNNVNVGLFPSYPTESQALIDLINSVIYSTCTFTVGDIASVSICSGSSAVFTATTSATSPGYQWQVKVGTSDWKTLSNDAIYSGVTTATLTVISSSSVNSNQYRAIITKGCSKTGNSGSLTVTSAINAPDVGAITQPTTCASPTGSVVLSGLPSGSWTINPGGVTGNTTSKTISGLAAGTYNFKVTNAAGCTSAASGSVIISPLVTNTWNGSQWSTLAVPTIDQNIIFNGNYTSNTDVSGCTCQVNSGVKVIISPSNTLTIYNQVAVLGTGTLTFDSSATVSASNPISKSGSLVQKNNTPPVANSGNIIYNRTVSAIHNTDYTYWSSPVSSEILSTFSPQSQNKFYSFDADLDAWTTELPSNSMVKGKGYSIYGPQNISNSTFYGSFTGTPNNGSVSITGVKINKSYLIGNPYPSAIDADLFISANTGVLDGSLYFWTHNTDPVKGQYSYDDYATYNLTGGTGTTKGAKGLASTSGNSNLFFNANIPNGYIAAGQGFFVGSNTNSITDTKIVFDNSMRVGNGVLGLNPQFFKTKGNPKAKNANAIEKSRVWLNLSNEQGVFKQTLIGYITGATNDYETTYDADSYDSLDGADFYSVNGDSNLVIQGRALPFDENDTIPLGFRSSSDGDYTVNIDQIDGVLTNQAVFIEDKLTNTVTDLKNGDYKFSTVAGTFNDRFVLKYTNTSKTLGVDATDKEDGILVLYSNNYKTLIIHNNVMDSTVNSVALYNITGQKISNWDVKDSEQTNIQIPIKSINSGIYIVKVNTTIGESSKKIIVN
;
A
#
# COMPACT_ATOMS: atom_id res chain seq x y z
N MET A 1 28.60 28.12 -2.05
CA MET A 1 30.05 28.06 -2.34
C MET A 1 30.58 26.68 -1.93
N LYS A 2 31.48 26.12 -2.75
CA LYS A 2 32.20 24.82 -2.67
C LYS A 2 31.43 23.51 -3.00
N LYS A 3 31.90 22.89 -4.09
CA LYS A 3 31.68 21.55 -4.67
C LYS A 3 32.81 20.59 -4.25
N SER A 4 32.53 19.29 -4.20
CA SER A 4 33.40 18.18 -4.69
C SER A 4 32.62 16.84 -4.62
N TYR A 5 32.30 16.13 -5.72
CA TYR A 5 33.14 15.21 -6.58
C TYR A 5 33.41 13.84 -5.89
N LEU A 6 33.34 12.62 -6.47
CA LEU A 6 33.50 12.05 -7.83
C LEU A 6 32.98 10.58 -7.95
N ASN A 7 32.47 10.22 -9.14
CA ASN A 7 32.65 9.04 -10.04
C ASN A 7 33.10 7.63 -9.56
N SER A 8 32.54 6.54 -10.13
CA SER A 8 33.07 5.85 -11.36
C SER A 8 32.37 4.51 -11.75
N GLU A 9 31.85 4.49 -12.99
CA GLU A 9 31.87 3.50 -14.10
C GLU A 9 32.13 1.96 -14.00
N ARG A 10 31.31 1.24 -14.81
CA ARG A 10 31.58 0.25 -15.90
C ARG A 10 31.50 -1.30 -15.70
N ASN A 11 30.51 -1.86 -16.42
CA ASN A 11 30.49 -2.98 -17.39
C ASN A 11 31.30 -4.27 -17.16
N PHE A 12 30.67 -5.44 -17.30
CA PHE A 12 30.59 -6.20 -18.58
C PHE A 12 29.80 -7.52 -18.43
N ALA A 13 29.12 -7.90 -19.52
CA ALA A 13 28.37 -9.14 -19.70
C ALA A 13 29.21 -10.26 -20.32
N VAL A 14 28.90 -11.53 -20.01
CA VAL A 14 29.20 -12.77 -20.76
C VAL A 14 28.28 -13.87 -20.19
N SER A 15 27.79 -14.92 -20.84
CA SER A 15 27.39 -15.31 -22.20
C SER A 15 27.00 -16.80 -22.10
N LEU A 16 26.09 -17.24 -22.96
CA LEU A 16 25.59 -18.61 -23.14
C LEU A 16 26.68 -19.65 -23.44
N LYS A 17 26.45 -20.91 -23.04
CA LYS A 17 26.71 -22.14 -23.82
C LYS A 17 25.77 -23.27 -23.35
N PRO A 18 25.30 -24.13 -24.28
CA PRO A 18 25.82 -25.49 -24.27
C PRO A 18 26.19 -25.97 -25.68
N SER A 19 27.44 -26.37 -25.87
CA SER A 19 27.80 -27.47 -26.79
C SER A 19 29.22 -27.94 -26.47
N MET A 20 29.39 -29.26 -26.40
CA MET A 20 30.65 -29.91 -26.76
C MET A 20 30.40 -31.39 -27.08
N THR A 21 31.01 -31.80 -28.18
CA THR A 21 31.10 -33.13 -28.78
C THR A 21 32.42 -33.82 -28.39
N ILE A 22 32.38 -35.13 -28.06
CA ILE A 22 33.24 -36.29 -28.51
C ILE A 22 34.77 -36.26 -28.13
N PRO A 23 35.59 -37.36 -28.01
CA PRO A 23 35.46 -38.83 -27.74
C PRO A 23 36.43 -39.42 -26.64
N LEU A 24 36.38 -40.76 -26.47
CA LEU A 24 37.51 -41.70 -26.21
C LEU A 24 38.00 -41.95 -24.75
N LEU A 25 37.69 -43.15 -24.23
CA LEU A 25 38.71 -44.01 -23.58
C LEU A 25 38.34 -45.50 -23.72
N LEU A 26 39.09 -46.18 -24.59
CA LEU A 26 39.35 -47.62 -24.58
C LEU A 26 40.07 -48.00 -23.28
N MET A 27 39.67 -49.08 -22.61
CA MET A 27 40.51 -50.26 -22.30
C MET A 27 39.83 -51.16 -21.25
N VAL A 28 40.06 -52.46 -21.39
CA VAL A 28 39.71 -53.57 -20.48
C VAL A 28 38.29 -54.12 -20.60
N LEU A 29 38.04 -54.90 -21.66
CA LEU A 29 37.84 -56.35 -21.53
C LEU A 29 37.86 -56.98 -22.93
N PHE A 30 39.03 -57.42 -23.38
CA PHE A 30 39.20 -58.25 -24.56
C PHE A 30 40.16 -59.38 -24.20
N VAL A 31 39.65 -60.48 -23.64
CA VAL A 31 40.30 -61.80 -23.69
C VAL A 31 39.20 -62.86 -23.67
N CYS A 32 39.28 -63.78 -24.62
CA CYS A 32 38.50 -65.02 -24.78
C CYS A 32 37.05 -64.88 -25.27
N LEU A 33 36.89 -64.79 -26.59
CA LEU A 33 36.40 -65.92 -27.39
C LEU A 33 36.42 -65.52 -28.86
N PHE A 34 37.44 -65.99 -29.57
CA PHE A 34 37.29 -66.27 -30.98
C PHE A 34 36.15 -67.29 -31.11
N VAL A 35 34.95 -66.83 -31.47
CA VAL A 35 34.02 -67.69 -32.18
C VAL A 35 34.02 -67.15 -33.60
N ASN A 36 34.62 -67.94 -34.49
CA ASN A 36 34.58 -67.73 -35.92
C ASN A 36 33.17 -67.28 -36.34
N ALA A 37 33.08 -66.23 -37.15
CA ALA A 37 32.01 -66.14 -38.12
C ALA A 37 32.20 -67.32 -39.08
N GLY A 38 31.76 -68.49 -38.65
CA GLY A 38 31.75 -69.69 -39.46
C GLY A 38 30.73 -69.46 -40.55
N ASN A 39 31.17 -69.54 -41.81
CA ASN A 39 30.25 -69.78 -42.92
C ASN A 39 29.36 -70.97 -42.53
N ALA A 40 28.05 -70.88 -42.79
CA ALA A 40 27.08 -71.92 -42.47
C ALA A 40 27.64 -73.31 -42.80
N ALA A 41 27.96 -74.10 -41.78
CA ALA A 41 28.51 -75.41 -42.01
C ALA A 41 27.36 -76.35 -42.38
N ASN A 42 27.58 -77.22 -43.36
CA ASN A 42 26.65 -78.29 -43.69
C ASN A 42 26.98 -79.49 -42.80
N ILE A 43 26.21 -79.69 -41.72
CA ILE A 43 26.41 -80.78 -40.76
C ILE A 43 25.41 -81.89 -41.06
N SER A 44 25.85 -83.15 -41.04
CA SER A 44 24.97 -84.30 -41.26
C SER A 44 25.03 -85.31 -40.13
N SER A 45 23.92 -85.99 -39.85
CA SER A 45 23.93 -87.04 -38.81
C SER A 45 24.72 -88.26 -39.30
N ARG A 46 25.66 -88.72 -38.48
CA ARG A 46 26.58 -89.85 -38.74
C ARG A 46 25.96 -91.19 -38.35
N VAL A 47 25.29 -91.22 -37.19
CA VAL A 47 24.62 -92.38 -36.60
C VAL A 47 23.31 -91.93 -35.97
N SER A 48 22.44 -92.87 -35.62
CA SER A 48 21.25 -92.57 -34.83
C SER A 48 21.63 -92.15 -33.41
N GLY A 49 20.95 -91.15 -32.85
CA GLY A 49 21.27 -90.63 -31.51
C GLY A 49 20.56 -89.32 -31.16
N ASN A 50 20.90 -88.78 -30.00
CA ASN A 50 20.34 -87.50 -29.52
C ASN A 50 21.02 -86.30 -30.19
N TRP A 51 20.26 -85.22 -30.39
CA TRP A 51 20.73 -83.96 -30.97
C TRP A 51 21.86 -83.36 -30.13
N SER A 52 21.71 -83.37 -28.80
CA SER A 52 22.70 -82.86 -27.84
C SER A 52 24.02 -83.65 -27.83
N SER A 53 24.07 -84.84 -28.42
CA SER A 53 25.27 -85.67 -28.41
C SER A 53 26.16 -85.40 -29.62
N ALA A 54 27.38 -84.95 -29.36
CA ALA A 54 28.43 -84.77 -30.36
C ALA A 54 28.67 -86.02 -31.23
N SER A 55 28.48 -87.23 -30.66
CA SER A 55 28.69 -88.49 -31.39
C SER A 55 27.68 -88.74 -32.51
N THR A 56 26.51 -88.08 -32.46
CA THR A 56 25.44 -88.19 -33.45
C THR A 56 25.84 -87.54 -34.78
N TRP A 57 26.77 -86.59 -34.77
CA TRP A 57 27.05 -85.71 -35.91
C TRP A 57 28.38 -86.02 -36.59
N ASN A 58 28.40 -85.93 -37.93
CA ASN A 58 29.63 -86.00 -38.70
C ASN A 58 30.54 -84.82 -38.30
N GLY A 59 31.77 -85.13 -37.92
CA GLY A 59 32.74 -84.16 -37.40
C GLY A 59 32.71 -83.98 -35.87
N GLY A 60 31.80 -84.64 -35.14
CA GLY A 60 31.79 -84.62 -33.68
C GLY A 60 31.33 -83.29 -33.06
N VAL A 61 30.58 -82.47 -33.80
CA VAL A 61 30.11 -81.15 -33.38
C VAL A 61 28.59 -81.11 -33.42
N VAL A 62 27.97 -80.70 -32.32
CA VAL A 62 26.52 -80.48 -32.23
C VAL A 62 26.15 -79.23 -33.05
N PRO A 63 25.13 -79.28 -33.93
CA PRO A 63 24.74 -78.14 -34.74
C PRO A 63 24.36 -76.90 -33.94
N SER A 64 24.75 -75.74 -34.45
CA SER A 64 24.48 -74.41 -33.90
C SER A 64 23.51 -73.61 -34.78
N SER A 65 23.12 -72.42 -34.31
CA SER A 65 22.12 -71.54 -34.97
C SER A 65 22.50 -71.08 -36.37
N LEU A 66 23.77 -71.22 -36.77
CA LEU A 66 24.26 -70.82 -38.09
C LEU A 66 24.34 -71.99 -39.08
N ASP A 67 24.14 -73.23 -38.62
CA ASP A 67 24.43 -74.42 -39.40
C ASP A 67 23.22 -74.90 -40.21
N ASN A 68 23.51 -75.44 -41.40
CA ASN A 68 22.52 -76.16 -42.21
C ASN A 68 22.65 -77.66 -41.91
N VAL A 69 21.58 -78.28 -41.45
CA VAL A 69 21.61 -79.64 -40.91
C VAL A 69 20.92 -80.63 -41.83
N THR A 70 21.60 -81.72 -42.19
CA THR A 70 21.01 -82.84 -42.93
C THR A 70 20.86 -84.07 -42.03
N ILE A 71 19.63 -84.54 -41.83
CA ILE A 71 19.34 -85.70 -40.99
C ILE A 71 19.30 -86.94 -41.88
N ASN A 72 20.35 -87.77 -41.87
CA ASN A 72 20.42 -89.01 -42.64
C ASN A 72 19.94 -90.25 -41.85
N ASN A 73 20.13 -90.23 -40.53
CA ASN A 73 19.77 -91.29 -39.58
C ASN A 73 18.61 -90.88 -38.67
N THR A 74 18.28 -91.68 -37.64
CA THR A 74 17.27 -91.32 -36.63
C THR A 74 17.86 -90.38 -35.57
N VAL A 75 17.41 -89.13 -35.51
CA VAL A 75 17.88 -88.12 -34.56
C VAL A 75 16.75 -87.66 -33.65
N ASN A 76 16.99 -87.68 -32.33
CA ASN A 76 16.05 -87.17 -31.33
C ASN A 76 16.48 -85.78 -30.86
N VAL A 77 15.70 -84.74 -31.11
CA VAL A 77 15.89 -83.40 -30.54
C VAL A 77 15.49 -83.46 -29.07
N ASP A 78 16.48 -83.56 -28.20
CA ASP A 78 16.32 -83.78 -26.76
C ASP A 78 16.55 -82.52 -25.91
N VAL A 79 16.96 -81.42 -26.53
CA VAL A 79 17.20 -80.12 -25.92
C VAL A 79 16.69 -79.01 -26.85
N ASN A 80 16.38 -77.84 -26.31
CA ASN A 80 16.11 -76.66 -27.14
C ASN A 80 17.28 -76.42 -28.09
N ALA A 81 16.97 -76.30 -29.38
CA ALA A 81 17.99 -76.15 -30.41
C ALA A 81 17.57 -75.10 -31.42
N THR A 82 18.56 -74.42 -31.98
CA THR A 82 18.39 -73.45 -33.06
C THR A 82 19.38 -73.75 -34.16
N VAL A 83 18.94 -73.69 -35.41
CA VAL A 83 19.76 -73.96 -36.62
C VAL A 83 19.32 -73.08 -37.78
N GLN A 84 20.18 -72.89 -38.79
CA GLN A 84 19.85 -72.04 -39.92
C GLN A 84 18.86 -72.70 -40.89
N SER A 85 19.00 -74.00 -41.17
CA SER A 85 18.07 -74.78 -42.00
C SER A 85 18.19 -76.26 -41.70
N VAL A 86 17.15 -77.04 -41.95
CA VAL A 86 17.18 -78.51 -41.77
C VAL A 86 16.58 -79.20 -42.97
N ASN A 87 17.26 -80.25 -43.43
CA ASN A 87 16.79 -81.18 -44.44
C ASN A 87 16.74 -82.59 -43.86
N VAL A 88 15.56 -83.17 -43.73
CA VAL A 88 15.34 -84.49 -43.12
C VAL A 88 15.24 -85.55 -44.21
N ILE A 89 16.21 -86.46 -44.28
CA ILE A 89 16.21 -87.61 -45.21
C ILE A 89 15.89 -88.91 -44.45
N GLY A 90 16.40 -89.06 -43.23
CA GLY A 90 16.13 -90.16 -42.29
C GLY A 90 14.92 -89.89 -41.40
N THR A 91 15.08 -89.97 -40.08
CA THR A 91 14.00 -89.71 -39.13
C THR A 91 14.42 -88.63 -38.13
N LEU A 92 13.60 -87.60 -37.95
CA LEU A 92 13.80 -86.57 -36.93
C LEU A 92 12.64 -86.62 -35.93
N ILE A 93 12.94 -86.77 -34.65
CA ILE A 93 11.95 -86.83 -33.58
C ILE A 93 12.19 -85.65 -32.64
N GLU A 94 11.20 -84.79 -32.44
CA GLU A 94 11.24 -83.71 -31.44
C GLU A 94 10.62 -84.21 -30.13
N ASN A 95 11.36 -84.18 -29.02
CA ASN A 95 10.84 -84.64 -27.73
C ASN A 95 9.81 -83.65 -27.14
N ASP A 96 9.09 -84.05 -26.09
CA ASP A 96 8.13 -83.19 -25.36
C ASP A 96 8.83 -82.00 -24.67
N LYS A 97 8.14 -80.84 -24.54
CA LYS A 97 8.56 -79.61 -23.82
C LYS A 97 9.84 -78.92 -24.32
N ILE A 98 10.21 -79.10 -25.57
CA ILE A 98 11.32 -78.35 -26.16
C ILE A 98 10.84 -77.34 -27.19
N VAL A 99 11.69 -76.34 -27.41
CA VAL A 99 11.54 -75.36 -28.49
C VAL A 99 12.62 -75.63 -29.53
N PHE A 100 12.21 -76.01 -30.73
CA PHE A 100 13.11 -76.17 -31.86
C PHE A 100 12.91 -75.03 -32.85
N THR A 101 13.99 -74.28 -33.14
CA THR A 101 13.92 -73.07 -33.97
C THR A 101 14.78 -73.19 -35.22
N ILE A 102 14.21 -72.84 -36.36
CA ILE A 102 14.86 -72.93 -37.68
C ILE A 102 14.86 -71.54 -38.30
N GLY A 103 16.04 -71.04 -38.62
CA GLY A 103 16.28 -69.66 -39.03
C GLY A 103 16.16 -68.68 -37.86
N SER A 104 16.04 -67.40 -38.21
CA SER A 104 15.82 -66.30 -37.26
C SER A 104 15.04 -65.16 -37.92
N ALA A 105 14.55 -64.20 -37.13
CA ALA A 105 13.89 -62.99 -37.64
C ALA A 105 14.74 -62.20 -38.65
N THR A 106 16.06 -62.38 -38.63
CA THR A 106 17.02 -61.68 -39.52
C THR A 106 17.60 -62.54 -40.63
N ALA A 107 17.41 -63.86 -40.60
CA ALA A 107 17.96 -64.79 -41.59
C ALA A 107 17.01 -65.98 -41.78
N ALA A 108 16.27 -65.96 -42.88
CA ALA A 108 15.25 -66.97 -43.14
C ALA A 108 15.86 -68.36 -43.36
N GLY A 109 15.25 -69.38 -42.74
CA GLY A 109 15.64 -70.79 -42.84
C GLY A 109 14.62 -71.63 -43.62
N SER A 110 15.03 -72.80 -44.11
CA SER A 110 14.12 -73.79 -44.67
C SER A 110 14.08 -75.05 -43.80
N PHE A 111 12.87 -75.51 -43.51
CA PHE A 111 12.62 -76.84 -42.95
C PHE A 111 12.05 -77.74 -44.03
N THR A 112 12.87 -78.67 -44.54
CA THR A 112 12.44 -79.61 -45.57
C THR A 112 12.43 -81.02 -45.01
N VAL A 113 11.31 -81.71 -45.13
CA VAL A 113 11.14 -83.10 -44.68
C VAL A 113 10.98 -84.01 -45.89
N GLY A 114 12.02 -84.76 -46.25
CA GLY A 114 11.97 -85.82 -47.27
C GLY A 114 11.83 -87.24 -46.68
N GLY A 115 12.21 -87.44 -45.42
CA GLY A 115 12.10 -88.68 -44.66
C GLY A 115 10.89 -88.69 -43.73
N THR A 116 11.11 -88.87 -42.42
CA THR A 116 10.07 -88.83 -41.38
C THR A 116 10.36 -87.77 -40.32
N PHE A 117 9.40 -86.92 -40.00
CA PHE A 117 9.44 -85.98 -38.88
C PHE A 117 8.28 -86.24 -37.91
N THR A 118 8.56 -86.29 -36.61
CA THR A 118 7.53 -86.50 -35.59
C THR A 118 7.81 -85.65 -34.36
N MET A 119 6.81 -84.95 -33.83
CA MET A 119 6.90 -84.26 -32.54
C MET A 119 6.25 -85.12 -31.44
N GLY A 120 6.79 -85.06 -30.22
CA GLY A 120 6.24 -85.67 -29.00
C GLY A 120 6.67 -87.11 -28.68
N GLY A 121 7.58 -87.71 -29.46
CA GLY A 121 8.10 -89.06 -29.25
C GLY A 121 7.04 -90.18 -29.37
N SER A 122 7.32 -91.24 -30.14
CA SER A 122 6.36 -92.33 -30.31
C SER A 122 6.03 -93.03 -28.97
N GLY A 123 4.82 -92.84 -28.44
CA GLY A 123 4.30 -93.56 -27.27
C GLY A 123 4.08 -92.75 -25.99
N SER A 124 4.24 -91.41 -26.01
CA SER A 124 3.97 -90.55 -24.85
C SER A 124 2.46 -90.43 -24.55
N THR A 125 2.03 -90.76 -23.33
CA THR A 125 0.67 -90.48 -22.83
C THR A 125 0.56 -89.11 -22.15
N SER A 126 1.60 -88.27 -22.24
CA SER A 126 1.65 -86.95 -21.61
C SER A 126 0.77 -85.94 -22.37
N ASN A 127 0.33 -84.88 -21.69
CA ASN A 127 -0.30 -83.70 -22.30
C ASN A 127 0.75 -82.59 -22.52
N ASP A 128 2.02 -82.95 -22.63
CA ASP A 128 3.09 -81.98 -22.74
C ASP A 128 3.31 -81.61 -24.22
N HIS A 129 3.26 -80.31 -24.54
CA HIS A 129 3.38 -79.80 -25.90
C HIS A 129 4.80 -79.28 -26.16
N SER A 130 5.31 -79.48 -27.38
CA SER A 130 6.56 -78.86 -27.86
C SER A 130 6.26 -77.70 -28.81
N THR A 131 7.28 -76.94 -29.17
CA THR A 131 7.12 -75.79 -30.07
C THR A 131 8.16 -75.79 -31.17
N LEU A 132 7.69 -75.88 -32.42
CA LEU A 132 8.52 -75.69 -33.61
C LEU A 132 8.34 -74.26 -34.14
N ILE A 133 9.44 -73.53 -34.32
CA ILE A 133 9.45 -72.20 -34.92
C ILE A 133 10.27 -72.23 -36.20
N VAL A 134 9.65 -71.88 -37.33
CA VAL A 134 10.27 -71.83 -38.65
C VAL A 134 10.22 -70.40 -39.18
N TYR A 135 11.35 -69.70 -39.14
CA TYR A 135 11.53 -68.40 -39.77
C TYR A 135 11.75 -68.57 -41.28
N GLY A 136 10.77 -69.10 -41.99
CA GLY A 136 10.82 -69.34 -43.43
C GLY A 136 9.86 -70.44 -43.84
N ASN A 137 10.22 -71.24 -44.84
CA ASN A 137 9.29 -72.22 -45.43
C ASN A 137 9.41 -73.59 -44.76
N TYR A 138 8.26 -74.19 -44.45
CA TYR A 138 8.11 -75.61 -44.10
C TYR A 138 7.68 -76.36 -45.37
N ILE A 139 8.50 -77.32 -45.82
CA ILE A 139 8.24 -78.12 -47.02
C ILE A 139 8.21 -79.61 -46.64
N ASN A 140 7.05 -80.27 -46.72
CA ASN A 140 6.94 -81.72 -46.54
C ASN A 140 6.85 -82.47 -47.86
N ASN A 141 7.89 -83.26 -48.13
CA ASN A 141 7.99 -84.24 -49.21
C ASN A 141 7.97 -85.70 -48.71
N GLY A 142 7.89 -85.94 -47.38
CA GLY A 142 7.89 -87.25 -46.73
C GLY A 142 6.74 -87.38 -45.72
N ALA A 143 6.98 -88.03 -44.57
CA ALA A 143 5.96 -88.17 -43.53
C ALA A 143 6.21 -87.17 -42.39
N SER A 144 5.25 -86.31 -42.06
CA SER A 144 5.29 -85.42 -40.89
C SER A 144 4.12 -85.71 -39.95
N ASP A 145 4.38 -85.81 -38.64
CA ASP A 145 3.37 -85.89 -37.58
C ASP A 145 3.70 -84.85 -36.49
N LEU A 146 2.90 -83.79 -36.40
CA LEU A 146 3.16 -82.67 -35.48
C LEU A 146 2.64 -82.92 -34.06
N TRP A 147 1.87 -83.99 -33.86
CA TRP A 147 1.26 -84.33 -32.58
C TRP A 147 0.54 -83.14 -31.91
N LYS A 148 0.38 -83.12 -30.58
CA LYS A 148 -0.29 -82.05 -29.80
C LYS A 148 0.48 -80.70 -29.76
N SER A 149 1.48 -80.49 -30.62
CA SER A 149 2.47 -79.41 -30.48
C SER A 149 2.06 -78.12 -31.20
N ASP A 150 2.69 -77.01 -30.81
CA ASP A 150 2.52 -75.72 -31.47
C ASP A 150 3.59 -75.53 -32.56
N VAL A 151 3.17 -75.17 -33.77
CA VAL A 151 4.07 -74.93 -34.91
C VAL A 151 3.83 -73.54 -35.48
N ILE A 152 4.86 -72.69 -35.49
CA ILE A 152 4.81 -71.31 -35.98
C ILE A 152 5.72 -71.18 -37.19
N ILE A 153 5.15 -70.85 -38.35
CA ILE A 153 5.85 -70.74 -39.63
C ILE A 153 5.68 -69.31 -40.15
N THR A 154 6.76 -68.55 -40.34
CA THR A 154 6.66 -67.19 -40.86
C THR A 154 6.50 -67.14 -42.38
N GLY A 155 6.96 -68.18 -43.09
CA GLY A 155 6.83 -68.34 -44.54
C GLY A 155 5.70 -69.29 -44.92
N ASN A 156 5.89 -70.01 -46.03
CA ASN A 156 4.88 -70.92 -46.59
C ASN A 156 4.93 -72.30 -45.96
N LEU A 157 3.77 -72.93 -45.81
CA LEU A 157 3.61 -74.35 -45.50
C LEU A 157 3.23 -75.10 -46.78
N ASP A 158 4.14 -75.91 -47.32
CA ASP A 158 3.94 -76.71 -48.53
C ASP A 158 4.00 -78.21 -48.21
N THR A 159 2.89 -78.91 -48.42
CA THR A 159 2.71 -80.36 -48.23
C THR A 159 2.19 -81.02 -49.51
N THR A 160 2.42 -80.41 -50.67
CA THR A 160 1.83 -80.86 -51.94
C THR A 160 2.33 -82.22 -52.42
N LYS A 161 3.54 -82.64 -52.00
CA LYS A 161 4.17 -83.89 -52.44
C LYS A 161 3.95 -85.08 -51.51
N SER A 162 3.36 -84.87 -50.33
CA SER A 162 3.18 -85.94 -49.34
C SER A 162 2.12 -85.60 -48.29
N THR A 163 1.47 -86.61 -47.71
CA THR A 163 0.45 -86.40 -46.67
C THR A 163 1.11 -86.16 -45.30
N SER A 164 0.65 -85.11 -44.61
CA SER A 164 1.12 -84.77 -43.26
C SER A 164 0.00 -84.91 -42.23
N LYS A 165 0.30 -85.50 -41.07
CA LYS A 165 -0.55 -85.49 -39.88
C LYS A 165 -0.27 -84.24 -39.07
N LEU A 166 -0.93 -83.15 -39.41
CA LEU A 166 -0.58 -81.84 -38.84
C LEU A 166 -1.27 -81.52 -37.53
N GLN A 167 -2.26 -82.32 -37.10
CA GLN A 167 -3.08 -81.93 -35.97
C GLN A 167 -3.61 -83.12 -35.17
N ASN A 168 -3.08 -83.28 -33.96
CA ASN A 168 -3.68 -84.10 -32.91
C ASN A 168 -3.73 -83.27 -31.62
N ASN A 169 -4.61 -82.24 -31.55
CA ASN A 169 -4.78 -81.23 -30.48
C ASN A 169 -3.79 -80.04 -30.42
N GLY A 170 -2.79 -79.93 -31.30
CA GLY A 170 -1.86 -78.79 -31.37
C GLY A 170 -2.27 -77.70 -32.39
N ASN A 171 -1.64 -76.52 -32.33
CA ASN A 171 -1.91 -75.40 -33.25
C ASN A 171 -0.83 -75.25 -34.32
N VAL A 172 -1.24 -74.92 -35.56
CA VAL A 172 -0.30 -74.57 -36.65
C VAL A 172 -0.60 -73.15 -37.12
N ILE A 173 0.37 -72.25 -36.98
CA ILE A 173 0.24 -70.83 -37.30
C ILE A 173 1.16 -70.51 -38.48
N VAL A 174 0.59 -70.02 -39.58
CA VAL A 174 1.31 -69.77 -40.84
C VAL A 174 1.16 -68.31 -41.27
N GLY A 175 2.29 -67.63 -41.45
CA GLY A 175 2.37 -66.25 -41.95
C GLY A 175 2.40 -66.11 -43.48
N GLY A 176 2.69 -67.19 -44.21
CA GLY A 176 2.64 -67.26 -45.68
C GLY A 176 1.49 -68.11 -46.21
N ASP A 177 1.67 -68.66 -47.42
CA ASP A 177 0.69 -69.52 -48.09
C ASP A 177 0.62 -70.93 -47.46
N ILE A 178 -0.54 -71.57 -47.54
CA ILE A 178 -0.75 -72.97 -47.11
C ILE A 178 -1.16 -73.80 -48.34
N LEU A 179 -0.32 -74.75 -48.74
CA LEU A 179 -0.49 -75.56 -49.95
C LEU A 179 -0.35 -77.05 -49.63
N GLY A 180 -1.27 -77.91 -50.04
CA GLY A 180 -1.03 -79.37 -50.15
C GLY A 180 -2.13 -80.33 -49.68
N THR A 181 -1.71 -81.56 -49.33
CA THR A 181 -2.58 -82.70 -49.02
C THR A 181 -2.49 -83.05 -47.53
N PHE A 182 -3.61 -83.02 -46.82
CA PHE A 182 -3.62 -83.10 -45.36
C PHE A 182 -4.33 -84.37 -44.88
N ASP A 183 -3.72 -85.10 -43.94
CA ASP A 183 -4.34 -86.22 -43.26
C ASP A 183 -4.70 -85.80 -41.82
N LEU A 184 -5.99 -85.64 -41.56
CA LEU A 184 -6.53 -85.34 -40.23
C LEU A 184 -7.20 -86.57 -39.60
N THR A 185 -7.05 -87.76 -40.19
CA THR A 185 -7.62 -89.00 -39.66
C THR A 185 -6.81 -89.49 -38.45
N GLY A 186 -7.24 -89.06 -37.26
CA GLY A 186 -6.65 -89.54 -36.01
C GLY A 186 -6.79 -88.63 -34.78
N GLY A 187 -7.21 -87.36 -34.93
CA GLY A 187 -7.33 -86.43 -33.80
C GLY A 187 -8.74 -85.88 -33.60
N THR A 188 -9.36 -86.16 -32.45
CA THR A 188 -10.62 -85.53 -32.02
C THR A 188 -10.38 -84.24 -31.21
N GLY A 189 -9.32 -83.51 -31.53
CA GLY A 189 -8.76 -82.40 -30.75
C GLY A 189 -9.30 -81.01 -31.06
N THR A 190 -8.99 -80.04 -30.18
CA THR A 190 -9.44 -78.63 -30.27
C THR A 190 -8.51 -77.67 -31.00
N GLY A 191 -7.30 -78.11 -31.41
CA GLY A 191 -6.33 -77.22 -32.09
C GLY A 191 -6.85 -76.66 -33.42
N GLN A 192 -6.16 -75.67 -33.98
CA GLN A 192 -6.53 -75.05 -35.26
C GLN A 192 -5.31 -74.77 -36.15
N ILE A 193 -5.58 -74.65 -37.46
CA ILE A 193 -4.61 -74.12 -38.43
C ILE A 193 -4.99 -72.66 -38.73
N TYR A 194 -4.09 -71.73 -38.41
CA TYR A 194 -4.29 -70.30 -38.60
C TYR A 194 -3.46 -69.79 -39.78
N ALA A 195 -4.11 -69.31 -40.83
CA ALA A 195 -3.47 -68.52 -41.87
C ALA A 195 -3.58 -67.04 -41.48
N VAL A 196 -2.63 -66.57 -40.66
CA VAL A 196 -2.73 -65.26 -39.99
C VAL A 196 -2.44 -64.09 -40.93
N ASN A 197 -1.91 -64.37 -42.12
CA ASN A 197 -1.83 -63.43 -43.21
C ASN A 197 -3.16 -63.44 -44.01
N PRO A 198 -3.94 -62.34 -43.99
CA PRO A 198 -5.28 -62.30 -44.58
C PRO A 198 -5.30 -62.39 -46.11
N ILE A 199 -4.15 -62.29 -46.78
CA ILE A 199 -4.01 -62.46 -48.23
C ILE A 199 -3.31 -63.76 -48.64
N ALA A 200 -3.07 -64.67 -47.69
CA ALA A 200 -2.46 -65.97 -47.98
C ALA A 200 -3.37 -66.84 -48.86
N THR A 201 -2.75 -67.54 -49.81
CA THR A 201 -3.44 -68.56 -50.62
C THR A 201 -3.51 -69.85 -49.82
N VAL A 202 -4.73 -70.36 -49.59
CA VAL A 202 -4.97 -71.62 -48.87
C VAL A 202 -5.55 -72.64 -49.84
N THR A 203 -4.77 -73.68 -50.15
CA THR A 203 -5.17 -74.80 -51.02
C THR A 203 -4.97 -76.12 -50.27
N ILE A 204 -6.07 -76.74 -49.84
CA ILE A 204 -6.08 -77.98 -49.04
C ILE A 204 -6.85 -79.11 -49.77
N SER A 205 -6.35 -80.35 -49.70
CA SER A 205 -6.99 -81.54 -50.27
C SER A 205 -6.99 -82.73 -49.29
N PRO A 206 -8.13 -83.43 -49.05
CA PRO A 206 -9.46 -83.15 -49.63
C PRO A 206 -10.11 -81.90 -49.01
N SER A 207 -10.94 -81.19 -49.78
CA SER A 207 -11.59 -79.94 -49.37
C SER A 207 -12.67 -80.10 -48.29
N SER A 208 -13.06 -81.33 -47.95
CA SER A 208 -14.09 -81.65 -46.95
C SER A 208 -13.67 -81.40 -45.49
N ILE A 209 -12.54 -80.73 -45.25
CA ILE A 209 -11.92 -80.54 -43.93
C ILE A 209 -11.78 -79.05 -43.55
N ASP A 210 -12.52 -78.17 -44.24
CA ASP A 210 -12.48 -76.69 -44.18
C ASP A 210 -12.78 -76.08 -42.79
N ASN A 211 -13.45 -76.80 -41.87
CA ASN A 211 -13.91 -76.21 -40.60
C ASN A 211 -12.81 -75.92 -39.55
N ASN A 212 -11.58 -76.43 -39.75
CA ASN A 212 -10.47 -76.26 -38.81
C ASN A 212 -9.37 -75.30 -39.33
N VAL A 213 -9.53 -74.73 -40.52
CA VAL A 213 -8.60 -73.74 -41.10
C VAL A 213 -9.24 -72.36 -41.07
N ASN A 214 -8.67 -71.46 -40.28
CA ASN A 214 -9.18 -70.10 -40.11
C ASN A 214 -8.32 -69.10 -40.90
N VAL A 215 -8.85 -68.63 -42.02
CA VAL A 215 -8.16 -67.66 -42.90
C VAL A 215 -8.36 -66.23 -42.38
N GLY A 216 -7.25 -65.50 -42.18
CA GLY A 216 -7.25 -64.10 -41.78
C GLY A 216 -7.67 -63.83 -40.33
N LEU A 217 -7.84 -64.88 -39.51
CA LEU A 217 -8.15 -64.76 -38.09
C LEU A 217 -6.87 -64.92 -37.26
N PHE A 218 -6.69 -64.00 -36.31
CA PHE A 218 -5.60 -64.05 -35.36
C PHE A 218 -6.01 -64.83 -34.09
N PRO A 219 -5.17 -65.72 -33.54
CA PRO A 219 -5.43 -66.42 -32.29
C PRO A 219 -5.73 -65.44 -31.15
N SER A 220 -6.85 -65.63 -30.42
CA SER A 220 -7.33 -64.66 -29.42
C SER A 220 -7.57 -65.28 -28.06
N TYR A 221 -7.36 -64.51 -26.99
CA TYR A 221 -7.64 -64.91 -25.61
C TYR A 221 -9.16 -64.80 -25.33
N PRO A 222 -9.79 -65.75 -24.62
CA PRO A 222 -9.21 -66.88 -23.88
C PRO A 222 -9.11 -68.19 -24.68
N THR A 223 -9.42 -68.17 -25.97
CA THR A 223 -9.42 -69.37 -26.81
C THR A 223 -8.04 -70.03 -26.85
N GLU A 224 -6.99 -69.21 -26.91
CA GLU A 224 -5.58 -69.64 -26.84
C GLU A 224 -4.86 -69.03 -25.64
N SER A 225 -3.74 -69.66 -25.23
CA SER A 225 -2.94 -69.16 -24.11
C SER A 225 -2.29 -67.81 -24.42
N GLN A 226 -2.23 -66.91 -23.43
CA GLN A 226 -1.57 -65.61 -23.60
C GLN A 226 -0.09 -65.74 -23.98
N ALA A 227 0.59 -66.78 -23.47
CA ALA A 227 1.98 -67.06 -23.81
C ALA A 227 2.17 -67.41 -25.30
N LEU A 228 1.24 -68.18 -25.89
CA LEU A 228 1.25 -68.48 -27.32
C LEU A 228 0.96 -67.23 -28.15
N ILE A 229 -0.01 -66.40 -27.73
CA ILE A 229 -0.34 -65.13 -28.40
C ILE A 229 0.85 -64.16 -28.41
N ASP A 230 1.55 -64.02 -27.28
CA ASP A 230 2.73 -63.16 -27.16
C ASP A 230 3.87 -63.69 -28.04
N LEU A 231 4.07 -65.01 -28.09
CA LEU A 231 5.04 -65.66 -28.96
C LEU A 231 4.72 -65.42 -30.44
N ILE A 232 3.46 -65.57 -30.86
CA ILE A 232 3.01 -65.29 -32.23
C ILE A 232 3.25 -63.81 -32.59
N ASN A 233 2.90 -62.88 -31.71
CA ASN A 233 3.14 -61.45 -31.94
C ASN A 233 4.64 -61.15 -32.08
N SER A 234 5.48 -61.78 -31.25
CA SER A 234 6.93 -61.64 -31.32
C SER A 234 7.54 -62.23 -32.58
N VAL A 235 7.02 -63.37 -33.07
CA VAL A 235 7.60 -64.13 -34.19
C VAL A 235 7.07 -63.64 -35.55
N ILE A 236 5.78 -63.30 -35.65
CA ILE A 236 5.11 -62.95 -36.91
C ILE A 236 4.97 -61.43 -37.11
N TYR A 237 4.63 -60.65 -36.07
CA TYR A 237 4.21 -59.25 -36.24
C TYR A 237 5.22 -58.18 -35.78
N SER A 238 6.15 -58.53 -34.88
CA SER A 238 7.12 -57.62 -34.22
C SER A 238 6.46 -56.47 -33.40
N THR A 239 7.19 -55.89 -32.42
CA THR A 239 6.67 -54.83 -31.54
C THR A 239 6.45 -53.50 -32.28
N CYS A 240 5.32 -52.82 -32.06
CA CYS A 240 5.05 -51.49 -32.64
C CYS A 240 6.16 -50.46 -32.33
N THR A 241 6.80 -49.94 -33.37
CA THR A 241 7.94 -49.01 -33.27
C THR A 241 7.55 -47.56 -32.98
N PHE A 242 6.25 -47.22 -32.95
CA PHE A 242 5.75 -45.88 -32.67
C PHE A 242 5.20 -45.71 -31.24
N THR A 243 5.22 -44.48 -30.74
CA THR A 243 4.64 -44.09 -29.45
C THR A 243 3.26 -43.46 -29.63
N VAL A 244 2.44 -43.53 -28.58
CA VAL A 244 1.15 -42.82 -28.47
C VAL A 244 1.23 -42.03 -27.17
N GLY A 245 1.02 -40.73 -27.23
CA GLY A 245 1.02 -39.85 -26.06
C GLY A 245 -0.28 -39.97 -25.27
N ASP A 246 -0.23 -39.51 -24.02
CA ASP A 246 -1.39 -39.51 -23.13
C ASP A 246 -2.47 -38.54 -23.61
N ILE A 247 -3.73 -38.95 -23.44
CA ILE A 247 -4.89 -38.08 -23.72
C ILE A 247 -5.20 -37.26 -22.46
N ALA A 248 -5.16 -35.93 -22.59
CA ALA A 248 -5.49 -35.03 -21.49
C ALA A 248 -6.99 -35.07 -21.13
N SER A 249 -7.30 -35.03 -19.84
CA SER A 249 -8.68 -34.83 -19.37
C SER A 249 -9.16 -33.40 -19.65
N VAL A 250 -10.45 -33.26 -19.97
CA VAL A 250 -11.07 -31.98 -20.34
C VAL A 250 -12.22 -31.69 -19.37
N SER A 251 -12.28 -30.46 -18.84
CA SER A 251 -13.42 -29.95 -18.07
C SER A 251 -14.08 -28.81 -18.84
N ILE A 252 -15.40 -28.90 -19.07
CA ILE A 252 -16.13 -27.91 -19.85
C ILE A 252 -17.59 -27.75 -19.35
N CYS A 253 -18.26 -26.70 -19.82
CA CYS A 253 -19.65 -26.39 -19.49
C CYS A 253 -20.61 -27.12 -20.42
N SER A 254 -21.72 -27.61 -19.87
CA SER A 254 -22.79 -28.28 -20.64
C SER A 254 -23.19 -27.47 -21.88
N GLY A 255 -23.32 -28.15 -23.03
CA GLY A 255 -23.64 -27.56 -24.33
C GLY A 255 -22.44 -27.04 -25.13
N SER A 256 -21.23 -27.00 -24.53
CA SER A 256 -19.99 -26.65 -25.24
C SER A 256 -19.34 -27.87 -25.90
N SER A 257 -18.40 -27.66 -26.80
CA SER A 257 -17.64 -28.75 -27.45
C SER A 257 -16.29 -28.98 -26.76
N ALA A 258 -16.07 -30.17 -26.19
CA ALA A 258 -14.78 -30.62 -25.69
C ALA A 258 -13.94 -31.22 -26.83
N VAL A 259 -12.62 -30.99 -26.82
CA VAL A 259 -11.70 -31.53 -27.83
C VAL A 259 -10.64 -32.38 -27.14
N PHE A 260 -10.53 -33.63 -27.56
CA PHE A 260 -9.46 -34.55 -27.18
C PHE A 260 -8.51 -34.72 -28.36
N THR A 261 -7.19 -34.65 -28.10
CA THR A 261 -6.16 -34.76 -29.14
C THR A 261 -5.25 -35.94 -28.87
N ALA A 262 -5.10 -36.82 -29.85
CA ALA A 262 -4.13 -37.91 -29.82
C ALA A 262 -2.82 -37.47 -30.45
N THR A 263 -1.70 -37.80 -29.81
CA THR A 263 -0.35 -37.55 -30.33
C THR A 263 0.36 -38.88 -30.56
N THR A 264 1.14 -38.98 -31.64
CA THR A 264 1.85 -40.22 -31.99
C THR A 264 3.10 -39.93 -32.80
N SER A 265 4.12 -40.79 -32.69
CA SER A 265 5.32 -40.73 -33.53
C SER A 265 5.19 -41.48 -34.86
N ALA A 266 4.02 -42.07 -35.15
CA ALA A 266 3.77 -42.80 -36.39
C ALA A 266 3.65 -41.83 -37.59
N THR A 267 4.25 -42.19 -38.73
CA THR A 267 4.08 -41.48 -40.00
C THR A 267 2.86 -42.02 -40.75
N SER A 268 1.91 -41.13 -41.09
CA SER A 268 0.61 -41.47 -41.69
C SER A 268 -0.19 -42.52 -40.90
N PRO A 269 -0.52 -42.25 -39.62
CA PRO A 269 -1.30 -43.16 -38.78
C PRO A 269 -2.78 -43.21 -39.16
N GLY A 270 -3.41 -44.38 -38.98
CA GLY A 270 -4.86 -44.50 -38.85
C GLY A 270 -5.28 -44.24 -37.40
N TYR A 271 -6.45 -43.62 -37.21
CA TYR A 271 -7.03 -43.34 -35.89
C TYR A 271 -8.39 -44.00 -35.74
N GLN A 272 -8.70 -44.48 -34.53
CA GLN A 272 -10.04 -44.87 -34.14
C GLN A 272 -10.27 -44.56 -32.66
N TRP A 273 -11.19 -43.64 -32.36
CA TRP A 273 -11.53 -43.27 -31.00
C TRP A 273 -12.48 -44.27 -30.34
N GLN A 274 -12.30 -44.46 -29.03
CA GLN A 274 -13.14 -45.28 -28.17
C GLN A 274 -13.58 -44.50 -26.92
N VAL A 275 -14.74 -44.85 -26.38
CA VAL A 275 -15.28 -44.32 -25.13
C VAL A 275 -15.46 -45.42 -24.10
N LYS A 276 -15.27 -45.07 -22.84
CA LYS A 276 -15.62 -45.86 -21.67
C LYS A 276 -16.64 -45.10 -20.83
N VAL A 277 -17.79 -45.73 -20.55
CA VAL A 277 -18.87 -45.13 -19.75
C VAL A 277 -18.88 -45.81 -18.37
N GLY A 278 -18.47 -45.09 -17.33
CA GLY A 278 -18.34 -45.65 -15.98
C GLY A 278 -17.40 -46.86 -15.93
N THR A 279 -17.91 -48.00 -15.47
CA THR A 279 -17.14 -49.26 -15.35
C THR A 279 -17.28 -50.19 -16.57
N SER A 280 -17.96 -49.77 -17.65
CA SER A 280 -18.16 -50.60 -18.85
C SER A 280 -16.88 -50.83 -19.64
N ASP A 281 -16.92 -51.77 -20.59
CA ASP A 281 -15.84 -51.98 -21.55
C ASP A 281 -15.72 -50.85 -22.57
N TRP A 282 -14.55 -50.73 -23.18
CA TRP A 282 -14.28 -49.75 -24.24
C TRP A 282 -15.12 -50.04 -25.49
N LYS A 283 -15.89 -49.04 -25.93
CA LYS A 283 -16.70 -49.10 -27.16
C LYS A 283 -16.12 -48.21 -28.24
N THR A 284 -16.04 -48.74 -29.46
CA THR A 284 -15.64 -47.97 -30.64
C THR A 284 -16.68 -46.89 -30.96
N LEU A 285 -16.23 -45.66 -31.18
CA LEU A 285 -17.08 -44.54 -31.51
C LEU A 285 -17.34 -44.42 -33.02
N SER A 286 -18.55 -44.02 -33.37
CA SER A 286 -18.95 -43.57 -34.70
C SER A 286 -19.28 -42.07 -34.66
N ASN A 287 -19.10 -41.34 -35.77
CA ASN A 287 -19.54 -39.95 -35.84
C ASN A 287 -21.08 -39.89 -35.74
N ASP A 288 -21.59 -39.03 -34.87
CA ASP A 288 -23.01 -38.80 -34.64
C ASP A 288 -23.26 -37.36 -34.13
N ALA A 289 -24.41 -37.11 -33.49
CA ALA A 289 -24.74 -35.79 -32.94
C ALA A 289 -23.87 -35.37 -31.73
N ILE A 290 -23.26 -36.33 -31.03
CA ILE A 290 -22.43 -36.11 -29.85
C ILE A 290 -20.95 -36.12 -30.23
N TYR A 291 -20.54 -37.01 -31.15
CA TYR A 291 -19.15 -37.27 -31.49
C TYR A 291 -18.82 -36.89 -32.94
N SER A 292 -17.71 -36.19 -33.15
CA SER A 292 -17.16 -35.94 -34.48
C SER A 292 -15.63 -36.07 -34.50
N GLY A 293 -15.07 -36.49 -35.63
CA GLY A 293 -13.62 -36.72 -35.77
C GLY A 293 -13.15 -38.08 -35.24
N VAL A 294 -14.04 -39.08 -35.12
CA VAL A 294 -13.71 -40.38 -34.51
C VAL A 294 -12.60 -41.18 -35.22
N THR A 295 -12.27 -40.83 -36.46
CA THR A 295 -11.17 -41.42 -37.25
C THR A 295 -10.02 -40.44 -37.56
N THR A 296 -9.93 -39.33 -36.83
CA THR A 296 -8.87 -38.33 -36.99
C THR A 296 -8.04 -38.19 -35.71
N ALA A 297 -6.99 -37.37 -35.76
CA ALA A 297 -6.14 -37.07 -34.60
C ALA A 297 -6.89 -36.34 -33.47
N THR A 298 -8.08 -35.78 -33.74
CA THR A 298 -8.85 -34.99 -32.78
C THR A 298 -10.30 -35.45 -32.70
N LEU A 299 -10.75 -35.84 -31.50
CA LEU A 299 -12.15 -36.12 -31.21
C LEU A 299 -12.81 -34.87 -30.62
N THR A 300 -13.91 -34.43 -31.22
CA THR A 300 -14.78 -33.40 -30.66
C THR A 300 -16.03 -34.05 -30.05
N VAL A 301 -16.35 -33.67 -28.82
CA VAL A 301 -17.50 -34.19 -28.05
C VAL A 301 -18.40 -33.02 -27.64
N ILE A 302 -19.67 -33.04 -28.04
CA ILE A 302 -20.66 -32.09 -27.53
C ILE A 302 -21.02 -32.49 -26.09
N SER A 303 -20.65 -31.63 -25.14
CA SER A 303 -20.83 -31.90 -23.71
C SER A 303 -22.30 -31.87 -23.30
N SER A 304 -22.72 -32.89 -22.57
CA SER A 304 -24.04 -33.04 -21.99
C SER A 304 -23.96 -33.93 -20.75
N SER A 305 -25.05 -34.06 -20.00
CA SER A 305 -25.08 -34.91 -18.81
C SER A 305 -24.80 -36.39 -19.12
N SER A 306 -25.16 -36.88 -20.31
CA SER A 306 -24.97 -38.28 -20.72
C SER A 306 -23.51 -38.65 -21.02
N VAL A 307 -22.65 -37.65 -21.25
CA VAL A 307 -21.22 -37.85 -21.51
C VAL A 307 -20.33 -37.43 -20.34
N ASN A 308 -20.93 -36.97 -19.24
CA ASN A 308 -20.20 -36.58 -18.05
C ASN A 308 -19.50 -37.80 -17.43
N SER A 309 -18.23 -37.62 -17.05
CA SER A 309 -17.36 -38.65 -16.47
C SER A 309 -16.96 -39.80 -17.41
N ASN A 310 -17.29 -39.71 -18.71
CA ASN A 310 -16.80 -40.68 -19.69
C ASN A 310 -15.30 -40.50 -19.94
N GLN A 311 -14.61 -41.59 -20.25
CA GLN A 311 -13.21 -41.59 -20.63
C GLN A 311 -13.04 -41.86 -22.13
N TYR A 312 -12.05 -41.24 -22.75
CA TYR A 312 -11.79 -41.30 -24.19
C TYR A 312 -10.34 -41.69 -24.45
N ARG A 313 -10.13 -42.60 -25.40
CA ARG A 313 -8.80 -43.00 -25.89
C ARG A 313 -8.80 -43.19 -27.40
N ALA A 314 -7.64 -43.06 -28.03
CA ALA A 314 -7.44 -43.33 -29.45
C ALA A 314 -6.65 -44.65 -29.65
N ILE A 315 -7.10 -45.47 -30.58
CA ILE A 315 -6.32 -46.56 -31.19
C ILE A 315 -5.58 -45.98 -32.38
N ILE A 316 -4.27 -46.19 -32.43
CA ILE A 316 -3.40 -45.76 -33.52
C ILE A 316 -2.91 -46.99 -34.29
N THR A 317 -3.08 -46.98 -35.62
CA THR A 317 -2.71 -48.11 -36.49
C THR A 317 -1.68 -47.70 -37.54
N LYS A 318 -0.56 -48.44 -37.61
CA LYS A 318 0.45 -48.36 -38.68
C LYS A 318 1.24 -49.66 -38.76
N GLY A 319 0.77 -50.63 -39.55
CA GLY A 319 1.36 -51.99 -39.63
C GLY A 319 1.08 -52.87 -38.41
N CYS A 320 0.87 -52.26 -37.25
CA CYS A 320 0.37 -52.83 -36.00
C CYS A 320 -0.52 -51.79 -35.29
N SER A 321 -1.26 -52.17 -34.23
CA SER A 321 -2.16 -51.27 -33.48
C SER A 321 -1.68 -51.03 -32.04
N LYS A 322 -1.73 -49.78 -31.57
CA LYS A 322 -1.34 -49.39 -30.20
C LYS A 322 -2.30 -48.35 -29.62
N THR A 323 -2.58 -48.44 -28.31
CA THR A 323 -3.38 -47.47 -27.55
C THR A 323 -2.51 -46.73 -26.54
N GLY A 324 -2.83 -45.45 -26.29
CA GLY A 324 -2.30 -44.68 -25.16
C GLY A 324 -3.22 -44.72 -23.94
N ASN A 325 -2.89 -43.93 -22.91
CA ASN A 325 -3.78 -43.68 -21.77
C ASN A 325 -5.05 -42.91 -22.19
N SER A 326 -6.04 -42.84 -21.30
CA SER A 326 -7.32 -42.16 -21.55
C SER A 326 -7.47 -40.83 -20.82
N GLY A 327 -8.15 -39.86 -21.44
CA GLY A 327 -8.58 -38.62 -20.80
C GLY A 327 -10.05 -38.68 -20.41
N SER A 328 -10.43 -38.08 -19.28
CA SER A 328 -11.84 -37.99 -18.82
C SER A 328 -12.50 -36.68 -19.23
N LEU A 329 -13.79 -36.71 -19.56
CA LEU A 329 -14.61 -35.52 -19.73
C LEU A 329 -15.37 -35.21 -18.43
N THR A 330 -15.19 -34.01 -17.88
CA THR A 330 -16.01 -33.49 -16.78
C THR A 330 -16.91 -32.39 -17.31
N VAL A 331 -18.22 -32.61 -17.26
CA VAL A 331 -19.22 -31.64 -17.68
C VAL A 331 -19.79 -30.95 -16.45
N THR A 332 -19.57 -29.64 -16.36
CA THR A 332 -20.16 -28.82 -15.30
C THR A 332 -21.52 -28.31 -15.78
N SER A 333 -22.56 -28.53 -14.96
CA SER A 333 -23.91 -28.04 -15.23
C SER A 333 -23.95 -26.52 -15.38
N ALA A 334 -24.96 -26.02 -16.10
CA ALA A 334 -25.21 -24.58 -16.18
C ALA A 334 -25.38 -24.00 -14.78
N ILE A 335 -24.69 -22.89 -14.50
CA ILE A 335 -24.79 -22.19 -13.23
C ILE A 335 -25.89 -21.13 -13.29
N ASN A 336 -26.63 -20.99 -12.18
CA ASN A 336 -27.70 -19.99 -12.08
C ASN A 336 -27.12 -18.57 -12.08
N ALA A 337 -27.91 -17.61 -12.55
CA ALA A 337 -27.59 -16.20 -12.38
C ALA A 337 -27.51 -15.85 -10.89
N PRO A 338 -26.61 -14.93 -10.47
CA PRO A 338 -26.61 -14.44 -9.10
C PRO A 338 -27.95 -13.79 -8.75
N ASP A 339 -28.46 -14.10 -7.56
CA ASP A 339 -29.65 -13.47 -7.01
C ASP A 339 -29.29 -12.09 -6.46
N VAL A 340 -30.11 -11.09 -6.78
CA VAL A 340 -29.95 -9.73 -6.26
C VAL A 340 -30.62 -9.63 -4.89
N GLY A 341 -29.81 -9.47 -3.85
CA GLY A 341 -30.24 -9.23 -2.47
C GLY A 341 -30.38 -7.76 -2.13
N ALA A 342 -30.10 -7.41 -0.87
CA ALA A 342 -30.24 -6.04 -0.37
C ALA A 342 -29.33 -5.06 -1.12
N ILE A 343 -29.91 -3.93 -1.55
CA ILE A 343 -29.21 -2.81 -2.17
C ILE A 343 -29.11 -1.68 -1.14
N THR A 344 -27.88 -1.23 -0.88
CA THR A 344 -27.61 -0.06 -0.04
C THR A 344 -27.32 1.12 -0.95
N GLN A 345 -28.16 2.15 -0.88
CA GLN A 345 -27.98 3.38 -1.63
C GLN A 345 -26.91 4.27 -0.97
N PRO A 346 -26.20 5.12 -1.74
CA PRO A 346 -25.34 6.12 -1.15
C PRO A 346 -26.15 7.08 -0.27
N THR A 347 -25.76 7.20 1.00
CA THR A 347 -26.43 8.07 1.98
C THR A 347 -25.60 9.27 2.39
N THR A 348 -24.30 9.28 2.08
CA THR A 348 -23.38 10.35 2.49
C THR A 348 -22.57 10.88 1.32
N CYS A 349 -22.23 12.16 1.35
CA CYS A 349 -21.37 12.78 0.35
C CYS A 349 -19.92 12.27 0.39
N ALA A 350 -19.44 11.90 1.58
CA ALA A 350 -18.11 11.34 1.77
C ALA A 350 -17.95 9.98 1.08
N SER A 351 -19.05 9.22 0.92
CA SER A 351 -19.08 7.93 0.27
C SER A 351 -20.25 7.85 -0.73
N PRO A 352 -20.12 8.47 -1.92
CA PRO A 352 -21.20 8.60 -2.91
C PRO A 352 -21.44 7.30 -3.71
N THR A 353 -21.08 6.14 -3.16
CA THR A 353 -21.23 4.83 -3.79
C THR A 353 -22.18 3.95 -2.99
N GLY A 354 -22.95 3.12 -3.69
CA GLY A 354 -23.78 2.09 -3.10
C GLY A 354 -23.13 0.71 -3.05
N SER A 355 -23.90 -0.27 -2.59
CA SER A 355 -23.52 -1.67 -2.59
C SER A 355 -24.71 -2.59 -2.85
N VAL A 356 -24.43 -3.82 -3.28
CA VAL A 356 -25.43 -4.88 -3.43
C VAL A 356 -24.92 -6.19 -2.86
N VAL A 357 -25.80 -6.93 -2.18
CA VAL A 357 -25.54 -8.32 -1.81
C VAL A 357 -25.94 -9.21 -2.98
N LEU A 358 -25.02 -10.02 -3.49
CA LEU A 358 -25.30 -11.09 -4.45
C LEU A 358 -25.31 -12.43 -3.72
N SER A 359 -26.34 -13.24 -3.95
CA SER A 359 -26.49 -14.60 -3.39
C SER A 359 -26.68 -15.64 -4.51
N GLY A 360 -26.81 -16.92 -4.14
CA GLY A 360 -26.92 -18.01 -5.12
C GLY A 360 -25.61 -18.31 -5.85
N LEU A 361 -24.47 -17.91 -5.28
CA LEU A 361 -23.16 -18.09 -5.91
C LEU A 361 -22.72 -19.56 -5.89
N PRO A 362 -21.98 -20.05 -6.91
CA PRO A 362 -21.56 -21.44 -7.00
C PRO A 362 -20.70 -21.88 -5.82
N SER A 363 -20.71 -23.17 -5.50
CA SER A 363 -19.75 -23.76 -4.57
C SER A 363 -18.32 -23.75 -5.16
N GLY A 364 -17.32 -23.54 -4.32
CA GLY A 364 -15.92 -23.46 -4.74
C GLY A 364 -15.55 -22.09 -5.31
N SER A 365 -14.37 -21.97 -5.90
CA SER A 365 -13.87 -20.68 -6.39
C SER A 365 -14.70 -20.15 -7.56
N TRP A 366 -14.98 -18.85 -7.53
CA TRP A 366 -15.70 -18.14 -8.57
C TRP A 366 -15.17 -16.70 -8.73
N THR A 367 -15.54 -16.08 -9.86
CA THR A 367 -15.25 -14.68 -10.20
C THR A 367 -16.53 -13.99 -10.68
N ILE A 368 -16.87 -12.83 -10.10
CA ILE A 368 -18.01 -12.00 -10.49
C ILE A 368 -17.54 -10.87 -11.42
N ASN A 369 -18.29 -10.66 -12.50
CA ASN A 369 -18.10 -9.57 -13.45
C ASN A 369 -19.39 -8.75 -13.61
N PRO A 370 -19.31 -7.41 -13.78
CA PRO A 370 -18.08 -6.60 -13.82
C PRO A 370 -17.36 -6.51 -12.45
N GLY A 371 -16.06 -6.20 -12.48
CA GLY A 371 -15.23 -5.97 -11.29
C GLY A 371 -14.20 -7.05 -10.98
N GLY A 372 -14.24 -8.22 -11.65
CA GLY A 372 -13.26 -9.29 -11.44
C GLY A 372 -13.19 -9.79 -9.98
N VAL A 373 -14.30 -9.70 -9.24
CA VAL A 373 -14.32 -9.98 -7.81
C VAL A 373 -14.28 -11.49 -7.60
N THR A 374 -13.24 -12.01 -6.97
CA THR A 374 -13.09 -13.45 -6.69
C THR A 374 -13.64 -13.81 -5.31
N GLY A 375 -14.07 -15.05 -5.16
CA GLY A 375 -14.53 -15.58 -3.88
C GLY A 375 -14.83 -17.08 -3.94
N ASN A 376 -15.30 -17.62 -2.82
CA ASN A 376 -15.64 -19.04 -2.66
C ASN A 376 -16.85 -19.29 -1.74
N THR A 377 -17.58 -18.22 -1.39
CA THR A 377 -18.76 -18.23 -0.53
C THR A 377 -20.04 -18.25 -1.36
N THR A 378 -21.17 -18.59 -0.75
CA THR A 378 -22.50 -18.62 -1.41
C THR A 378 -23.12 -17.22 -1.60
N SER A 379 -22.56 -16.20 -0.95
CA SER A 379 -22.95 -14.80 -1.11
C SER A 379 -21.74 -13.86 -1.01
N LYS A 380 -21.89 -12.66 -1.59
CA LYS A 380 -20.88 -11.59 -1.57
C LYS A 380 -21.53 -10.23 -1.68
N THR A 381 -21.10 -9.28 -0.85
CA THR A 381 -21.41 -7.86 -1.03
C THR A 381 -20.44 -7.22 -2.01
N ILE A 382 -20.96 -6.65 -3.09
CA ILE A 382 -20.23 -5.79 -4.03
C ILE A 382 -20.43 -4.35 -3.60
N SER A 383 -19.38 -3.70 -3.10
CA SER A 383 -19.36 -2.33 -2.62
C SER A 383 -18.67 -1.38 -3.60
N GLY A 384 -18.80 -0.07 -3.40
CA GLY A 384 -18.11 0.93 -4.22
C GLY A 384 -18.77 1.15 -5.59
N LEU A 385 -20.04 0.78 -5.73
CA LEU A 385 -20.78 0.97 -6.98
C LEU A 385 -21.19 2.43 -7.12
N ALA A 386 -20.70 3.10 -8.17
CA ALA A 386 -21.17 4.45 -8.52
C ALA A 386 -22.66 4.44 -8.90
N ALA A 387 -23.31 5.60 -8.94
CA ALA A 387 -24.67 5.70 -9.45
C ALA A 387 -24.78 5.14 -10.87
N GLY A 388 -25.75 4.27 -11.11
CA GLY A 388 -25.90 3.56 -12.38
C GLY A 388 -26.69 2.26 -12.25
N THR A 389 -26.86 1.59 -13.39
CA THR A 389 -27.51 0.29 -13.47
C THR A 389 -26.47 -0.78 -13.75
N TYR A 390 -26.43 -1.82 -12.92
CA TYR A 390 -25.48 -2.92 -13.00
C TYR A 390 -26.22 -4.25 -13.14
N ASN A 391 -25.60 -5.18 -13.87
CA ASN A 391 -25.98 -6.58 -13.90
C ASN A 391 -24.70 -7.41 -13.75
N PHE A 392 -24.77 -8.47 -12.97
CA PHE A 392 -23.60 -9.27 -12.60
C PHE A 392 -23.70 -10.68 -13.20
N LYS A 393 -22.58 -11.20 -13.66
CA LYS A 393 -22.40 -12.60 -14.04
C LYS A 393 -21.35 -13.22 -13.15
N VAL A 394 -21.53 -14.48 -12.79
CA VAL A 394 -20.53 -15.25 -12.03
C VAL A 394 -19.92 -16.31 -12.93
N THR A 395 -18.61 -16.50 -12.82
CA THR A 395 -17.84 -17.53 -13.50
C THR A 395 -17.25 -18.48 -12.46
N ASN A 396 -17.51 -19.78 -12.56
CA ASN A 396 -16.95 -20.75 -11.61
C ASN A 396 -15.51 -21.17 -11.99
N ALA A 397 -14.86 -22.00 -11.17
CA ALA A 397 -13.51 -22.51 -11.40
C ALA A 397 -13.37 -23.32 -12.71
N ALA A 398 -14.46 -23.91 -13.22
CA ALA A 398 -14.48 -24.65 -14.50
C ALA A 398 -14.62 -23.73 -15.73
N GLY A 399 -14.69 -22.41 -15.55
CA GLY A 399 -14.85 -21.43 -16.62
C GLY A 399 -16.29 -21.22 -17.10
N CYS A 400 -17.28 -21.80 -16.42
CA CYS A 400 -18.68 -21.64 -16.78
C CYS A 400 -19.21 -20.31 -16.28
N THR A 401 -19.80 -19.52 -17.18
CA THR A 401 -20.37 -18.20 -16.88
C THR A 401 -21.89 -18.27 -16.82
N SER A 402 -22.48 -17.65 -15.81
CA SER A 402 -23.93 -17.57 -15.64
C SER A 402 -24.59 -16.62 -16.63
N ALA A 403 -25.93 -16.67 -16.71
CA ALA A 403 -26.72 -15.54 -17.19
C ALA A 403 -26.51 -14.31 -16.28
N ALA A 404 -26.88 -13.13 -16.76
CA ALA A 404 -26.81 -11.90 -15.97
C ALA A 404 -27.87 -11.91 -14.86
N SER A 405 -27.52 -11.38 -13.68
CA SER A 405 -28.45 -11.11 -12.60
C SER A 405 -29.56 -10.15 -13.03
N GLY A 406 -30.60 -10.02 -12.18
CA GLY A 406 -31.51 -8.88 -12.23
C GLY A 406 -30.76 -7.54 -12.14
N SER A 407 -31.41 -6.46 -12.56
CA SER A 407 -30.81 -5.12 -12.55
C SER A 407 -30.65 -4.58 -11.14
N VAL A 408 -29.44 -4.13 -10.82
CA VAL A 408 -29.08 -3.43 -9.59
C VAL A 408 -29.01 -1.95 -9.90
N ILE A 409 -29.91 -1.15 -9.34
CA ILE A 409 -29.97 0.30 -9.57
C ILE A 409 -29.39 1.00 -8.35
N ILE A 410 -28.25 1.67 -8.53
CA ILE A 410 -27.68 2.59 -7.56
C ILE A 410 -28.10 4.01 -7.95
N SER A 411 -28.92 4.64 -7.12
CA SER A 411 -29.37 6.01 -7.32
C SER A 411 -28.26 7.00 -6.95
N PRO A 412 -28.15 8.14 -7.66
CA PRO A 412 -27.28 9.23 -7.22
C PRO A 412 -27.76 9.83 -5.90
N LEU A 413 -26.88 10.56 -5.22
CA LEU A 413 -27.27 11.39 -4.08
C LEU A 413 -28.38 12.36 -4.48
N VAL A 414 -29.30 12.62 -3.54
CA VAL A 414 -30.43 13.52 -3.74
C VAL A 414 -29.92 14.91 -4.14
N THR A 415 -30.50 15.46 -5.21
CA THR A 415 -30.25 16.83 -5.65
C THR A 415 -31.38 17.73 -5.16
N ASN A 416 -31.03 18.72 -4.34
CA ASN A 416 -31.94 19.76 -3.88
C ASN A 416 -31.76 21.04 -4.71
N THR A 417 -32.75 21.35 -5.54
CA THR A 417 -32.72 22.49 -6.46
C THR A 417 -33.50 23.68 -5.88
N TRP A 418 -32.88 24.85 -5.84
CA TRP A 418 -33.55 26.12 -5.59
C TRP A 418 -34.08 26.70 -6.90
N ASN A 419 -35.40 26.93 -6.98
CA ASN A 419 -36.04 27.41 -8.20
C ASN A 419 -36.26 28.93 -8.26
N GLY A 420 -35.81 29.68 -7.24
CA GLY A 420 -36.08 31.12 -7.08
C GLY A 420 -37.01 31.44 -5.90
N SER A 421 -37.81 30.47 -5.46
CA SER A 421 -38.78 30.66 -4.37
C SER A 421 -38.79 29.56 -3.32
N GLN A 422 -38.47 28.31 -3.69
CA GLN A 422 -38.46 27.17 -2.78
C GLN A 422 -37.41 26.12 -3.17
N TRP A 423 -36.99 25.33 -2.19
CA TRP A 423 -36.16 24.14 -2.37
C TRP A 423 -37.02 22.96 -2.81
N SER A 424 -36.52 22.14 -3.74
CA SER A 424 -37.24 20.95 -4.26
C SER A 424 -37.59 19.91 -3.19
N THR A 425 -36.85 19.84 -2.08
CA THR A 425 -37.15 18.95 -0.94
C THR A 425 -38.01 19.60 0.13
N LEU A 426 -38.43 20.86 -0.07
CA LEU A 426 -39.15 21.69 0.90
C LEU A 426 -38.37 22.00 2.19
N ALA A 427 -37.07 21.71 2.21
CA ALA A 427 -36.17 22.02 3.33
C ALA A 427 -34.82 22.56 2.81
N VAL A 428 -34.09 23.28 3.67
CA VAL A 428 -32.72 23.73 3.38
C VAL A 428 -31.83 22.49 3.13
N PRO A 429 -30.97 22.49 2.09
CA PRO A 429 -30.10 21.37 1.79
C PRO A 429 -29.19 20.97 2.97
N THR A 430 -28.90 19.68 3.05
CA THR A 430 -27.93 19.09 3.98
C THR A 430 -26.62 18.74 3.27
N ILE A 431 -25.55 18.52 4.03
CA ILE A 431 -24.21 18.23 3.49
C ILE A 431 -24.15 17.01 2.56
N ASP A 432 -25.12 16.09 2.66
CA ASP A 432 -25.21 14.87 1.85
C ASP A 432 -26.07 15.03 0.59
N GLN A 433 -26.57 16.24 0.30
CA GLN A 433 -27.38 16.54 -0.88
C GLN A 433 -26.63 17.44 -1.87
N ASN A 434 -26.77 17.16 -3.16
CA ASN A 434 -26.26 18.07 -4.20
C ASN A 434 -27.14 19.32 -4.26
N ILE A 435 -26.54 20.50 -4.45
CA ILE A 435 -27.26 21.78 -4.56
C ILE A 435 -27.21 22.26 -6.01
N ILE A 436 -28.37 22.63 -6.55
CA ILE A 436 -28.46 23.37 -7.81
C ILE A 436 -29.25 24.66 -7.58
N PHE A 437 -28.63 25.81 -7.85
CA PHE A 437 -29.31 27.08 -7.94
C PHE A 437 -29.78 27.31 -9.38
N ASN A 438 -31.09 27.18 -9.60
CA ASN A 438 -31.76 27.41 -10.89
C ASN A 438 -32.54 28.74 -10.95
N GLY A 439 -32.69 29.42 -9.80
CA GLY A 439 -33.22 30.77 -9.71
C GLY A 439 -32.40 31.62 -8.72
N ASN A 440 -32.60 32.93 -8.73
CA ASN A 440 -31.84 33.85 -7.88
C ASN A 440 -32.02 33.49 -6.40
N TYR A 441 -30.93 33.56 -5.63
CA TYR A 441 -30.91 33.20 -4.22
C TYR A 441 -30.14 34.24 -3.40
N THR A 442 -30.65 34.55 -2.22
CA THR A 442 -29.92 35.31 -1.21
C THR A 442 -30.11 34.59 0.11
N SER A 443 -29.00 34.12 0.70
CA SER A 443 -29.07 33.31 1.92
C SER A 443 -29.63 34.12 3.09
N ASN A 444 -30.51 33.50 3.88
CA ASN A 444 -30.95 34.00 5.18
C ASN A 444 -30.50 33.10 6.34
N THR A 445 -29.89 31.96 6.01
CA THR A 445 -29.41 30.90 6.91
C THR A 445 -28.18 30.24 6.29
N ASP A 446 -27.44 29.47 7.08
CA ASP A 446 -26.36 28.61 6.58
C ASP A 446 -26.93 27.56 5.60
N VAL A 447 -26.18 27.27 4.54
CA VAL A 447 -26.54 26.27 3.52
C VAL A 447 -25.43 25.25 3.41
N SER A 448 -25.76 23.96 3.44
CA SER A 448 -24.77 22.89 3.33
C SER A 448 -25.11 21.94 2.19
N GLY A 449 -24.10 21.46 1.45
CA GLY A 449 -24.32 20.56 0.32
C GLY A 449 -23.11 19.71 -0.04
N CYS A 450 -23.36 18.61 -0.74
CA CYS A 450 -22.31 17.73 -1.25
C CYS A 450 -21.53 18.40 -2.37
N THR A 451 -22.27 18.93 -3.34
CA THR A 451 -21.78 19.78 -4.44
C THR A 451 -22.67 21.01 -4.56
N CYS A 452 -22.17 22.07 -5.18
CA CYS A 452 -22.94 23.28 -5.46
C CYS A 452 -22.76 23.68 -6.92
N GLN A 453 -23.87 23.79 -7.65
CA GLN A 453 -23.91 24.32 -9.00
C GLN A 453 -24.76 25.59 -9.05
N VAL A 454 -24.23 26.64 -9.66
CA VAL A 454 -24.97 27.84 -10.04
C VAL A 454 -25.15 27.86 -11.55
N ASN A 455 -26.40 27.83 -12.02
CA ASN A 455 -26.70 27.83 -13.45
C ASN A 455 -26.41 29.19 -14.10
N SER A 456 -26.23 29.18 -15.42
CA SER A 456 -26.00 30.40 -16.19
C SER A 456 -27.13 31.40 -16.02
N GLY A 457 -26.80 32.68 -15.83
CA GLY A 457 -27.75 33.77 -15.61
C GLY A 457 -28.35 33.84 -14.21
N VAL A 458 -28.01 32.91 -13.30
CA VAL A 458 -28.51 32.90 -11.91
C VAL A 458 -27.58 33.70 -11.00
N LYS A 459 -28.15 34.54 -10.14
CA LYS A 459 -27.44 35.31 -9.10
C LYS A 459 -27.65 34.69 -7.73
N VAL A 460 -26.57 34.24 -7.10
CA VAL A 460 -26.53 33.68 -5.74
C VAL A 460 -25.68 34.59 -4.85
N ILE A 461 -26.27 35.04 -3.74
CA ILE A 461 -25.58 35.85 -2.72
C ILE A 461 -25.57 35.08 -1.41
N ILE A 462 -24.38 34.82 -0.89
CA ILE A 462 -24.18 34.36 0.48
C ILE A 462 -23.94 35.59 1.35
N SER A 463 -24.95 35.87 2.17
CA SER A 463 -25.07 37.06 3.00
C SER A 463 -24.03 37.05 4.14
N PRO A 464 -23.68 38.24 4.65
CA PRO A 464 -22.91 38.39 5.87
C PRO A 464 -23.40 37.48 7.00
N SER A 465 -22.49 36.78 7.66
CA SER A 465 -22.77 35.83 8.77
C SER A 465 -23.35 34.47 8.37
N ASN A 466 -23.63 34.22 7.09
CA ASN A 466 -24.01 32.90 6.59
C ASN A 466 -22.81 32.18 5.97
N THR A 467 -22.83 30.86 6.06
CA THR A 467 -21.83 29.95 5.53
C THR A 467 -22.46 29.06 4.45
N LEU A 468 -21.81 28.98 3.30
CA LEU A 468 -22.03 27.92 2.32
C LEU A 468 -20.98 26.83 2.57
N THR A 469 -21.40 25.72 3.19
CA THR A 469 -20.52 24.59 3.49
C THR A 469 -20.67 23.52 2.41
N ILE A 470 -19.63 23.28 1.61
CA ILE A 470 -19.66 22.32 0.51
C ILE A 470 -18.67 21.19 0.77
N TYR A 471 -19.11 19.94 0.67
CA TYR A 471 -18.19 18.84 0.91
C TYR A 471 -17.17 18.69 -0.23
N ASN A 472 -17.64 18.63 -1.48
CA ASN A 472 -16.81 18.42 -2.67
C ASN A 472 -16.68 19.72 -3.51
N GLN A 473 -17.44 19.83 -4.59
CA GLN A 473 -17.20 20.77 -5.70
C GLN A 473 -18.14 21.98 -5.67
N VAL A 474 -17.62 23.15 -6.04
CA VAL A 474 -18.39 24.33 -6.45
C VAL A 474 -18.22 24.58 -7.96
N ALA A 475 -19.33 24.73 -8.69
CA ALA A 475 -19.37 24.99 -10.12
C ALA A 475 -20.27 26.19 -10.43
N VAL A 476 -19.71 27.26 -11.00
CA VAL A 476 -20.47 28.42 -11.52
C VAL A 476 -20.46 28.38 -13.04
N LEU A 477 -21.63 28.26 -13.66
CA LEU A 477 -21.76 28.04 -15.11
C LEU A 477 -22.07 29.35 -15.85
N GLY A 478 -21.50 29.51 -17.05
CA GLY A 478 -21.81 30.60 -17.98
C GLY A 478 -21.76 31.98 -17.33
N THR A 479 -22.87 32.73 -17.40
CA THR A 479 -23.02 34.07 -16.81
C THR A 479 -23.57 34.06 -15.38
N GLY A 480 -23.64 32.89 -14.73
CA GLY A 480 -24.04 32.77 -13.33
C GLY A 480 -23.05 33.48 -12.39
N THR A 481 -23.53 33.89 -11.21
CA THR A 481 -22.69 34.55 -10.19
C THR A 481 -22.93 33.97 -8.81
N LEU A 482 -21.85 33.63 -8.12
CA LEU A 482 -21.86 33.26 -6.70
C LEU A 482 -21.04 34.31 -5.94
N THR A 483 -21.74 35.16 -5.19
CA THR A 483 -21.15 36.31 -4.49
C THR A 483 -21.17 36.08 -2.99
N PHE A 484 -20.03 36.24 -2.34
CA PHE A 484 -19.89 36.30 -0.89
C PHE A 484 -19.78 37.75 -0.52
N ASP A 485 -20.92 38.32 -0.14
CA ASP A 485 -21.02 39.76 0.03
C ASP A 485 -20.57 40.16 1.44
N SER A 486 -19.83 41.27 1.50
CA SER A 486 -19.44 41.95 2.73
C SER A 486 -20.43 43.06 3.12
N SER A 487 -21.41 43.35 2.26
CA SER A 487 -22.33 44.49 2.39
C SER A 487 -23.59 44.15 3.21
N ALA A 488 -23.41 43.98 4.52
CA ALA A 488 -24.41 44.59 5.39
C ALA A 488 -24.13 46.09 5.30
N THR A 489 -25.16 46.91 5.05
CA THR A 489 -25.08 48.37 5.17
C THR A 489 -24.23 48.71 6.39
N VAL A 490 -23.07 49.32 6.15
CA VAL A 490 -22.19 49.81 7.21
C VAL A 490 -22.96 50.94 7.88
N SER A 491 -23.79 50.62 8.86
CA SER A 491 -24.22 51.60 9.83
C SER A 491 -22.94 52.09 10.52
N ALA A 492 -22.77 53.40 10.63
CA ALA A 492 -21.65 54.02 11.35
C ALA A 492 -21.49 53.46 12.79
N SER A 493 -22.52 52.79 13.33
CA SER A 493 -22.53 52.14 14.64
C SER A 493 -21.98 50.71 14.69
N ASN A 494 -21.72 50.01 13.57
CA ASN A 494 -21.19 48.63 13.60
C ASN A 494 -20.22 48.33 12.42
N PRO A 495 -18.93 48.67 12.54
CA PRO A 495 -17.93 48.62 11.46
C PRO A 495 -17.31 47.24 11.16
N ILE A 496 -17.91 46.14 11.61
CA ILE A 496 -17.34 44.79 11.45
C ILE A 496 -17.54 44.29 10.00
N SER A 497 -16.45 44.06 9.25
CA SER A 497 -16.47 43.50 7.89
C SER A 497 -16.95 42.05 7.86
N LYS A 498 -18.26 41.83 7.72
CA LYS A 498 -18.85 40.49 7.68
C LYS A 498 -19.04 40.02 6.24
N SER A 499 -18.12 39.24 5.70
CA SER A 499 -18.36 38.51 4.44
C SER A 499 -19.01 37.15 4.71
N GLY A 500 -19.89 36.71 3.81
CA GLY A 500 -20.28 35.30 3.74
C GLY A 500 -19.06 34.38 3.61
N SER A 501 -19.17 33.13 4.05
CA SER A 501 -18.04 32.17 4.00
C SER A 501 -18.34 31.00 3.07
N LEU A 502 -17.35 30.57 2.28
CA LEU A 502 -17.36 29.31 1.56
C LEU A 502 -16.42 28.33 2.25
N VAL A 503 -16.97 27.31 2.89
CA VAL A 503 -16.20 26.30 3.60
C VAL A 503 -16.26 25.00 2.82
N GLN A 504 -15.14 24.60 2.23
CA GLN A 504 -15.02 23.30 1.58
C GLN A 504 -14.36 22.28 2.51
N LYS A 505 -14.86 21.04 2.53
CA LYS A 505 -14.40 20.00 3.48
C LYS A 505 -13.43 18.99 2.87
N ASN A 506 -13.65 18.53 1.63
CA ASN A 506 -12.82 17.50 1.01
C ASN A 506 -11.54 18.09 0.40
N ASN A 507 -10.38 17.64 0.88
CA ASN A 507 -9.08 18.05 0.35
C ASN A 507 -8.81 17.56 -1.08
N THR A 508 -9.42 16.45 -1.47
CA THR A 508 -9.25 15.79 -2.77
C THR A 508 -10.62 15.49 -3.38
N PRO A 509 -11.36 16.52 -3.81
CA PRO A 509 -12.68 16.31 -4.41
C PRO A 509 -12.55 15.52 -5.72
N PRO A 510 -13.51 14.63 -6.06
CA PRO A 510 -13.49 13.88 -7.30
C PRO A 510 -13.47 14.76 -8.56
N VAL A 511 -14.03 15.97 -8.46
CA VAL A 511 -14.05 16.98 -9.52
C VAL A 511 -13.62 18.32 -8.94
N ALA A 512 -12.72 19.03 -9.62
CA ALA A 512 -12.23 20.33 -9.20
C ALA A 512 -13.30 21.44 -9.33
N ASN A 513 -13.16 22.50 -8.54
CA ASN A 513 -14.01 23.69 -8.68
C ASN A 513 -13.90 24.29 -10.10
N SER A 514 -14.97 24.91 -10.58
CA SER A 514 -15.02 25.57 -11.89
C SER A 514 -15.85 26.86 -11.88
N GLY A 515 -15.52 27.78 -12.76
CA GLY A 515 -16.17 29.09 -12.83
C GLY A 515 -15.68 30.05 -11.75
N ASN A 516 -16.11 31.31 -11.83
CA ASN A 516 -15.65 32.37 -10.93
C ASN A 516 -16.65 32.62 -9.82
N ILE A 517 -16.17 32.73 -8.58
CA ILE A 517 -16.91 33.37 -7.49
C ILE A 517 -16.47 34.82 -7.38
N ILE A 518 -17.29 35.63 -6.71
CA ILE A 518 -16.95 36.99 -6.29
C ILE A 518 -16.88 36.98 -4.77
N TYR A 519 -15.71 37.23 -4.20
CA TYR A 519 -15.50 37.25 -2.76
C TYR A 519 -15.13 38.67 -2.32
N ASN A 520 -16.08 39.36 -1.69
CA ASN A 520 -15.91 40.75 -1.30
C ASN A 520 -15.29 40.85 0.10
N ARG A 521 -14.36 41.80 0.26
CA ARG A 521 -13.73 42.17 1.52
C ARG A 521 -13.75 43.68 1.68
N THR A 522 -13.98 44.10 2.92
CA THR A 522 -14.05 45.51 3.27
C THR A 522 -12.95 45.82 4.28
N VAL A 523 -12.19 46.88 4.03
CA VAL A 523 -11.22 47.43 4.98
C VAL A 523 -11.55 48.90 5.19
N SER A 524 -11.64 49.35 6.44
CA SER A 524 -12.11 50.70 6.77
C SER A 524 -10.93 51.60 7.17
N ALA A 525 -11.09 52.92 7.01
CA ALA A 525 -10.11 53.92 7.44
C ALA A 525 -8.71 53.71 6.82
N ILE A 526 -8.64 53.38 5.53
CA ILE A 526 -7.38 53.31 4.79
C ILE A 526 -7.04 54.69 4.22
N HIS A 527 -5.76 55.02 4.21
CA HIS A 527 -5.16 56.11 3.42
C HIS A 527 -4.45 55.56 2.17
N ASN A 528 -4.29 56.39 1.14
CA ASN A 528 -3.58 56.04 -0.09
C ASN A 528 -2.07 55.75 0.08
N THR A 529 -1.54 55.88 1.30
CA THR A 529 -0.18 55.53 1.68
C THR A 529 -0.10 54.25 2.51
N ASP A 530 -1.25 53.65 2.86
CA ASP A 530 -1.30 52.49 3.73
C ASP A 530 -1.00 51.17 3.05
N TYR A 531 -0.17 50.36 3.70
CA TYR A 531 0.14 49.01 3.27
C TYR A 531 -0.75 47.98 3.95
N THR A 532 -1.56 47.25 3.20
CA THR A 532 -2.36 46.15 3.74
C THR A 532 -1.86 44.82 3.22
N TYR A 533 -1.74 43.82 4.10
CA TYR A 533 -1.29 42.49 3.73
C TYR A 533 -2.45 41.62 3.28
N TRP A 534 -2.39 41.19 2.03
CA TRP A 534 -3.42 40.44 1.34
C TRP A 534 -2.90 39.09 0.85
N SER A 535 -3.78 38.11 0.77
CA SER A 535 -3.60 36.84 0.06
C SER A 535 -4.86 36.57 -0.75
N SER A 536 -4.81 35.65 -1.72
CA SER A 536 -5.94 35.38 -2.60
C SER A 536 -6.73 34.14 -2.17
N PRO A 537 -8.03 34.27 -1.86
CA PRO A 537 -8.94 33.13 -1.64
C PRO A 537 -9.38 32.43 -2.94
N VAL A 538 -9.09 33.03 -4.09
CA VAL A 538 -9.41 32.51 -5.42
C VAL A 538 -8.13 32.31 -6.23
N SER A 539 -8.22 31.50 -7.29
CA SER A 539 -7.14 31.35 -8.27
C SER A 539 -7.24 32.41 -9.35
N SER A 540 -6.09 32.77 -9.92
CA SER A 540 -5.98 33.69 -11.06
C SER A 540 -6.41 35.13 -10.79
N GLU A 541 -6.53 35.54 -9.54
CA GLU A 541 -6.68 36.96 -9.18
C GLU A 541 -5.45 37.74 -9.66
N ILE A 542 -5.65 38.92 -10.26
CA ILE A 542 -4.57 39.80 -10.74
C ILE A 542 -4.46 41.00 -9.80
N LEU A 543 -3.24 41.36 -9.40
CA LEU A 543 -2.99 42.45 -8.42
C LEU A 543 -3.65 43.78 -8.83
N SER A 544 -3.52 44.18 -10.09
CA SER A 544 -4.16 45.40 -10.61
C SER A 544 -5.67 45.30 -10.76
N THR A 545 -6.25 44.11 -10.84
CA THR A 545 -7.71 43.94 -10.91
C THR A 545 -8.32 43.98 -9.51
N PHE A 546 -7.64 43.36 -8.54
CA PHE A 546 -8.00 43.45 -7.13
C PHE A 546 -7.92 44.88 -6.59
N SER A 547 -6.86 45.62 -6.95
CA SER A 547 -6.62 46.98 -6.44
C SER A 547 -6.14 47.95 -7.56
N PRO A 548 -7.04 48.38 -8.47
CA PRO A 548 -6.69 49.09 -9.70
C PRO A 548 -6.11 50.50 -9.52
N GLN A 549 -6.32 51.11 -8.36
CA GLN A 549 -5.91 52.50 -8.09
C GLN A 549 -4.74 52.60 -7.11
N SER A 550 -4.07 51.49 -6.79
CA SER A 550 -3.01 51.43 -5.76
C SER A 550 -1.64 51.87 -6.27
N GLN A 551 -1.61 52.78 -7.25
CA GLN A 551 -0.40 53.39 -7.82
C GLN A 551 0.62 52.37 -8.37
N ASN A 552 0.19 51.15 -8.72
CA ASN A 552 1.07 50.04 -9.10
C ASN A 552 2.10 49.66 -8.01
N LYS A 553 1.81 49.96 -6.74
CA LYS A 553 2.68 49.65 -5.61
C LYS A 553 2.23 48.35 -4.93
N PHE A 554 2.72 47.26 -5.49
CA PHE A 554 2.53 45.91 -4.99
C PHE A 554 3.88 45.31 -4.60
N TYR A 555 3.94 44.66 -3.44
CA TYR A 555 5.17 44.05 -2.97
C TYR A 555 4.90 42.64 -2.45
N SER A 556 5.90 41.79 -2.55
CA SER A 556 5.98 40.54 -1.81
C SER A 556 7.27 40.50 -0.99
N PHE A 557 7.38 39.51 -0.10
CA PHE A 557 8.60 39.30 0.67
C PHE A 557 9.41 38.16 0.07
N ASP A 558 10.67 38.43 -0.25
CA ASP A 558 11.64 37.42 -0.68
C ASP A 558 12.40 36.94 0.56
N ALA A 559 12.09 35.71 0.98
CA ALA A 559 12.70 35.09 2.16
C ALA A 559 14.21 34.82 1.99
N ASP A 560 14.69 34.62 0.76
CA ASP A 560 16.11 34.34 0.52
C ASP A 560 16.93 35.61 0.72
N LEU A 561 16.44 36.72 0.18
CA LEU A 561 17.05 38.04 0.31
C LEU A 561 16.71 38.73 1.64
N ASP A 562 15.71 38.23 2.36
CA ASP A 562 15.14 38.84 3.56
C ASP A 562 14.72 40.30 3.29
N ALA A 563 14.05 40.51 2.15
CA ALA A 563 13.78 41.84 1.63
C ALA A 563 12.44 41.91 0.86
N TRP A 564 11.86 43.11 0.87
CA TRP A 564 10.72 43.42 0.02
C TRP A 564 11.11 43.40 -1.46
N THR A 565 10.26 42.77 -2.28
CA THR A 565 10.40 42.70 -3.74
C THR A 565 9.18 43.32 -4.40
N THR A 566 9.40 44.21 -5.36
CA THR A 566 8.31 44.81 -6.15
C THR A 566 7.66 43.78 -7.07
N GLU A 567 6.34 43.74 -7.08
CA GLU A 567 5.54 42.86 -7.94
C GLU A 567 4.96 43.65 -9.12
N LEU A 568 4.89 43.02 -10.30
CA LEU A 568 4.26 43.64 -11.46
C LEU A 568 2.74 43.68 -11.29
N PRO A 569 2.05 44.77 -11.67
CA PRO A 569 0.59 44.88 -11.55
C PRO A 569 -0.18 43.74 -12.26
N SER A 570 0.39 43.21 -13.35
CA SER A 570 -0.19 42.09 -14.13
C SER A 570 0.05 40.72 -13.51
N ASN A 571 0.84 40.61 -12.42
CA ASN A 571 1.10 39.32 -11.79
C ASN A 571 -0.18 38.78 -11.15
N SER A 572 -0.36 37.46 -11.27
CA SER A 572 -1.40 36.76 -10.55
C SER A 572 -0.97 36.48 -9.11
N MET A 573 -1.89 36.66 -8.16
CA MET A 573 -1.68 36.33 -6.76
C MET A 573 -1.55 34.81 -6.58
N VAL A 574 -0.39 34.37 -6.09
CA VAL A 574 -0.08 32.95 -5.85
C VAL A 574 -0.80 32.48 -4.60
N LYS A 575 -1.37 31.27 -4.64
CA LYS A 575 -2.10 30.67 -3.50
C LYS A 575 -1.19 30.56 -2.28
N GLY A 576 -1.65 31.08 -1.14
CA GLY A 576 -0.92 31.04 0.13
C GLY A 576 0.17 32.10 0.28
N LYS A 577 0.61 32.74 -0.82
CA LYS A 577 1.57 33.85 -0.78
C LYS A 577 0.89 35.13 -0.34
N GLY A 578 1.52 35.88 0.56
CA GLY A 578 1.04 37.19 0.98
C GLY A 578 1.68 38.32 0.16
N TYR A 579 0.95 39.42 0.05
CA TYR A 579 1.30 40.62 -0.73
C TYR A 579 1.00 41.86 0.09
N SER A 580 1.92 42.82 0.08
CA SER A 580 1.69 44.15 0.63
C SER A 580 1.20 45.07 -0.48
N ILE A 581 0.00 45.63 -0.29
CA ILE A 581 -0.68 46.43 -1.30
C ILE A 581 -1.01 47.81 -0.71
N TYR A 582 -0.62 48.85 -1.44
CA TYR A 582 -0.95 50.23 -1.10
C TYR A 582 -2.46 50.50 -1.17
N GLY A 583 -2.93 51.45 -0.37
CA GLY A 583 -4.26 52.03 -0.53
C GLY A 583 -4.46 52.69 -1.91
N PRO A 584 -5.65 52.59 -2.50
CA PRO A 584 -6.02 53.33 -3.70
C PRO A 584 -5.76 54.83 -3.63
N GLN A 585 -5.31 55.45 -4.73
CA GLN A 585 -4.92 56.87 -4.81
C GLN A 585 -6.04 57.83 -4.37
N ASN A 586 -7.30 57.48 -4.65
CA ASN A 586 -8.49 58.28 -4.35
C ASN A 586 -9.08 58.03 -2.97
N ILE A 587 -8.45 57.18 -2.16
CA ILE A 587 -8.87 56.88 -0.79
C ILE A 587 -8.09 57.77 0.18
N SER A 588 -8.82 58.51 1.01
CA SER A 588 -8.29 59.32 2.10
C SER A 588 -9.17 59.08 3.31
N ASN A 589 -8.68 58.29 4.27
CA ASN A 589 -9.43 57.88 5.45
C ASN A 589 -10.82 57.32 5.11
N SER A 590 -10.88 56.40 4.14
CA SER A 590 -12.15 55.85 3.67
C SER A 590 -12.09 54.33 3.53
N THR A 591 -13.26 53.74 3.25
CA THR A 591 -13.40 52.29 3.16
C THR A 591 -12.95 51.79 1.78
N PHE A 592 -12.02 50.85 1.76
CA PHE A 592 -11.65 50.08 0.59
C PHE A 592 -12.53 48.83 0.46
N TYR A 593 -13.05 48.60 -0.74
CA TYR A 593 -13.81 47.40 -1.10
C TYR A 593 -12.97 46.56 -2.06
N GLY A 594 -12.31 45.54 -1.53
CA GLY A 594 -11.58 44.55 -2.32
C GLY A 594 -12.54 43.47 -2.83
N SER A 595 -12.45 43.12 -4.11
CA SER A 595 -13.27 42.06 -4.71
C SER A 595 -12.36 41.05 -5.39
N PHE A 596 -12.32 39.84 -4.85
CA PHE A 596 -11.60 38.72 -5.45
C PHE A 596 -12.53 38.00 -6.44
N THR A 597 -12.13 37.92 -7.71
CA THR A 597 -12.89 37.25 -8.76
C THR A 597 -12.07 36.16 -9.41
N GLY A 598 -12.46 34.90 -9.18
CA GLY A 598 -11.77 33.75 -9.74
C GLY A 598 -12.34 32.43 -9.25
N THR A 599 -11.75 31.31 -9.69
CA THR A 599 -12.18 29.99 -9.21
C THR A 599 -11.73 29.80 -7.75
N PRO A 600 -12.64 29.47 -6.82
CA PRO A 600 -12.33 29.41 -5.39
C PRO A 600 -11.27 28.35 -5.12
N ASN A 601 -10.26 28.70 -4.34
CA ASN A 601 -9.24 27.75 -3.92
C ASN A 601 -9.87 26.70 -3.01
N ASN A 602 -9.51 25.43 -3.25
CA ASN A 602 -9.93 24.28 -2.46
C ASN A 602 -8.79 23.26 -2.42
N GLY A 603 -8.78 22.40 -1.41
CA GLY A 603 -7.77 21.38 -1.22
C GLY A 603 -6.55 21.89 -0.47
N SER A 604 -5.59 21.00 -0.23
CA SER A 604 -4.34 21.36 0.43
C SER A 604 -3.52 22.33 -0.42
N VAL A 605 -3.04 23.41 0.19
CA VAL A 605 -2.14 24.40 -0.41
C VAL A 605 -0.82 24.31 0.34
N SER A 606 0.30 24.26 -0.39
CA SER A 606 1.63 24.23 0.23
C SER A 606 2.56 25.27 -0.36
N ILE A 607 3.34 25.89 0.51
CA ILE A 607 4.45 26.79 0.16
C ILE A 607 5.72 25.98 0.36
N THR A 608 6.43 25.70 -0.73
CA THR A 608 7.60 24.80 -0.74
C THR A 608 8.91 25.57 -0.74
N GLY A 609 9.99 24.90 -0.32
CA GLY A 609 11.33 25.49 -0.37
C GLY A 609 11.62 26.38 0.84
N VAL A 610 10.95 26.10 1.96
CA VAL A 610 11.20 26.79 3.22
C VAL A 610 12.62 26.48 3.70
N LYS A 611 13.33 27.52 4.13
CA LYS A 611 14.70 27.45 4.66
C LYS A 611 14.69 27.81 6.13
N ILE A 612 15.66 27.29 6.86
CA ILE A 612 15.88 27.57 8.29
C ILE A 612 16.08 29.08 8.54
N ASN A 613 15.53 29.60 9.64
CA ASN A 613 15.75 30.97 10.12
C ASN A 613 15.43 32.05 9.07
N LYS A 614 14.23 32.00 8.49
CA LYS A 614 13.77 32.94 7.45
C LYS A 614 12.35 33.43 7.71
N SER A 615 12.06 34.66 7.29
CA SER A 615 10.73 35.25 7.36
C SER A 615 9.95 35.04 6.06
N TYR A 616 8.67 34.73 6.18
CA TYR A 616 7.77 34.54 5.03
C TYR A 616 6.50 35.36 5.19
N LEU A 617 6.19 36.19 4.18
CA LEU A 617 4.88 36.81 4.05
C LEU A 617 3.92 35.84 3.35
N ILE A 618 3.00 35.27 4.13
CA ILE A 618 2.02 34.28 3.68
C ILE A 618 0.60 34.80 3.94
N GLY A 619 -0.43 34.04 3.59
CA GLY A 619 -1.78 34.43 3.98
C GLY A 619 -2.83 33.38 3.64
N ASN A 620 -3.99 33.51 4.28
CA ASN A 620 -5.07 32.55 4.18
C ASN A 620 -5.54 32.39 2.71
N PRO A 621 -5.33 31.21 2.09
CA PRO A 621 -5.61 30.97 0.67
C PRO A 621 -7.07 30.64 0.38
N TYR A 622 -7.95 30.66 1.38
CA TYR A 622 -9.31 30.13 1.29
C TYR A 622 -10.40 31.20 1.43
N PRO A 623 -11.56 31.04 0.76
CA PRO A 623 -12.73 31.93 0.87
C PRO A 623 -13.52 31.72 2.19
N SER A 624 -12.82 31.45 3.28
CA SER A 624 -13.33 31.33 4.65
C SER A 624 -12.20 31.60 5.63
N ALA A 625 -12.53 31.89 6.89
CA ALA A 625 -11.52 31.91 7.94
C ALA A 625 -10.89 30.52 8.14
N ILE A 626 -9.65 30.51 8.61
CA ILE A 626 -8.96 29.31 9.11
C ILE A 626 -8.67 29.44 10.61
N ASP A 627 -8.62 28.32 11.31
CA ASP A 627 -8.22 28.25 12.72
C ASP A 627 -6.68 28.34 12.82
N ALA A 628 -6.19 29.34 13.54
CA ALA A 628 -4.77 29.60 13.70
C ALA A 628 -4.07 28.49 14.50
N ASP A 629 -4.74 27.90 15.50
CA ASP A 629 -4.14 26.83 16.32
C ASP A 629 -3.92 25.57 15.47
N LEU A 630 -4.88 25.21 14.61
CA LEU A 630 -4.73 24.10 13.67
C LEU A 630 -3.64 24.37 12.64
N PHE A 631 -3.55 25.60 12.14
CA PHE A 631 -2.47 26.01 11.24
C PHE A 631 -1.09 25.89 11.91
N ILE A 632 -0.91 26.45 13.11
CA ILE A 632 0.35 26.39 13.86
C ILE A 632 0.72 24.93 14.13
N SER A 633 -0.22 24.14 14.66
CA SER A 633 0.00 22.74 15.04
C SER A 633 0.42 21.87 13.84
N ALA A 634 -0.21 22.06 12.68
CA ALA A 634 0.13 21.34 11.46
C ALA A 634 1.51 21.71 10.88
N ASN A 635 2.09 22.83 11.30
CA ASN A 635 3.33 23.39 10.75
C ASN A 635 4.48 23.48 11.77
N THR A 636 4.39 22.83 12.92
CA THR A 636 5.44 22.82 13.98
C THR A 636 6.80 22.32 13.50
N GLY A 637 6.85 21.44 12.50
CA GLY A 637 8.10 20.95 11.91
C GLY A 637 8.82 21.95 10.99
N VAL A 638 8.20 23.11 10.70
CA VAL A 638 8.72 24.10 9.75
C VAL A 638 8.65 25.55 10.24
N LEU A 639 7.66 25.92 11.09
CA LEU A 639 7.45 27.29 11.61
C LEU A 639 7.78 27.41 13.09
N ASP A 640 8.26 28.59 13.50
CA ASP A 640 8.49 29.01 14.90
C ASP A 640 7.18 29.37 15.64
N GLY A 641 6.03 28.82 15.26
CA GLY A 641 4.77 28.91 16.01
C GLY A 641 4.06 30.28 16.11
N SER A 642 4.75 31.39 15.83
CA SER A 642 4.22 32.76 15.99
C SER A 642 3.79 33.41 14.67
N LEU A 643 2.65 34.10 14.70
CA LEU A 643 2.01 34.76 13.57
C LEU A 643 1.98 36.28 13.80
N TYR A 644 2.43 37.06 12.83
CA TYR A 644 2.58 38.51 12.95
C TYR A 644 1.71 39.24 11.94
N PHE A 645 0.74 40.02 12.43
CA PHE A 645 -0.24 40.75 11.63
C PHE A 645 0.08 42.25 11.64
N TRP A 646 0.36 42.78 10.45
CA TRP A 646 0.72 44.19 10.29
C TRP A 646 -0.45 45.13 10.59
N THR A 647 -0.17 46.16 11.40
CA THR A 647 -1.09 47.26 11.66
C THR A 647 -0.31 48.55 11.98
N HIS A 648 -0.98 49.69 11.89
CA HIS A 648 -0.42 50.99 12.27
C HIS A 648 -1.53 51.82 12.91
N ASN A 649 -1.14 52.73 13.81
CA ASN A 649 -2.08 53.54 14.60
C ASN A 649 -2.03 55.03 14.24
N THR A 650 -1.10 55.42 13.38
CA THR A 650 -0.96 56.79 12.90
C THR A 650 -0.83 56.83 11.38
N ASP A 651 -1.06 58.02 10.81
CA ASP A 651 -0.74 58.30 9.42
C ASP A 651 0.79 58.35 9.22
N PRO A 652 1.31 57.95 8.05
CA PRO A 652 2.73 58.01 7.77
C PRO A 652 3.17 59.46 7.49
N VAL A 653 4.22 59.93 8.17
CA VAL A 653 4.88 61.22 7.88
C VAL A 653 6.13 60.93 7.05
N LYS A 654 6.20 61.45 5.82
CA LYS A 654 7.29 61.18 4.84
C LYS A 654 7.52 59.69 4.52
N GLY A 655 6.47 58.86 4.63
CA GLY A 655 6.54 57.43 4.32
C GLY A 655 7.02 56.55 5.48
N GLN A 656 7.16 57.10 6.68
CA GLN A 656 7.39 56.36 7.92
C GLN A 656 6.21 56.56 8.86
N TYR A 657 5.75 55.49 9.49
CA TYR A 657 4.74 55.56 10.54
C TYR A 657 5.42 55.95 11.84
N SER A 658 4.87 56.92 12.57
CA SER A 658 5.39 57.26 13.90
C SER A 658 5.11 56.15 14.92
N TYR A 659 4.04 55.37 14.71
CA TYR A 659 3.64 54.24 15.54
C TYR A 659 3.03 53.09 14.70
N ASP A 660 3.88 52.20 14.20
CA ASP A 660 3.57 50.94 13.52
C ASP A 660 4.04 49.71 14.31
N ASP A 661 3.20 48.68 14.39
CA ASP A 661 3.54 47.49 15.16
C ASP A 661 2.81 46.24 14.65
N TYR A 662 3.29 45.07 15.06
CA TYR A 662 2.66 43.80 14.75
C TYR A 662 1.76 43.33 15.90
N ALA A 663 0.50 43.08 15.57
CA ALA A 663 -0.34 42.26 16.43
C ALA A 663 0.12 40.80 16.30
N THR A 664 0.41 40.13 17.42
CA THR A 664 1.08 38.83 17.42
C THR A 664 0.15 37.75 17.94
N TYR A 665 0.22 36.53 17.41
CA TYR A 665 -0.54 35.36 17.88
C TYR A 665 0.30 34.09 17.90
N ASN A 666 0.19 33.30 18.95
CA ASN A 666 0.65 31.92 19.01
C ASN A 666 -0.32 31.08 19.85
N LEU A 667 0.06 29.85 20.25
CA LEU A 667 -0.83 28.99 21.04
C LEU A 667 -1.14 29.52 22.44
N THR A 668 -0.36 30.45 22.99
CA THR A 668 -0.62 31.11 24.28
C THR A 668 -1.75 32.13 24.16
N GLY A 669 -1.74 32.95 23.11
CA GLY A 669 -2.79 33.92 22.84
C GLY A 669 -2.36 34.99 21.85
N GLY A 670 -3.11 36.10 21.82
CA GLY A 670 -2.81 37.22 20.95
C GLY A 670 -2.48 38.50 21.73
N THR A 671 -1.63 39.34 21.18
CA THR A 671 -1.37 40.72 21.64
C THR A 671 -1.85 41.73 20.60
N GLY A 672 -2.36 42.86 21.08
CA GLY A 672 -2.81 43.98 20.26
C GLY A 672 -1.78 45.11 20.20
N THR A 673 -2.07 46.09 19.35
CA THR A 673 -1.19 47.26 19.14
C THR A 673 -1.85 48.56 19.61
N THR A 674 -3.02 48.53 20.26
CA THR A 674 -3.69 49.72 20.81
C THR A 674 -4.33 49.45 22.16
N LYS A 675 -4.57 50.53 22.94
CA LYS A 675 -5.30 50.46 24.22
C LYS A 675 -6.68 49.85 24.00
N GLY A 676 -7.00 48.77 24.74
CA GLY A 676 -8.34 48.22 24.78
C GLY A 676 -9.39 49.28 25.18
N ALA A 677 -10.65 49.06 24.81
CA ALA A 677 -11.77 49.99 24.99
C ALA A 677 -12.08 50.44 26.43
N LYS A 678 -11.28 50.07 27.44
CA LYS A 678 -11.38 50.53 28.83
C LYS A 678 -10.48 51.73 29.18
N GLY A 679 -9.65 52.24 28.26
CA GLY A 679 -8.61 53.23 28.59
C GLY A 679 -8.81 54.69 28.14
N LEU A 680 -9.89 55.04 27.44
CA LEU A 680 -10.23 56.43 27.14
C LEU A 680 -11.72 56.66 27.34
N ALA A 681 -12.08 57.26 28.49
CA ALA A 681 -13.24 58.12 28.51
C ALA A 681 -12.95 59.23 27.48
N SER A 682 -13.65 59.20 26.36
CA SER A 682 -13.71 60.27 25.35
C SER A 682 -14.00 61.60 26.04
N THR A 683 -12.96 62.29 26.47
CA THR A 683 -13.04 63.67 26.95
C THR A 683 -12.59 64.53 25.79
N SER A 684 -13.53 65.32 25.28
CA SER A 684 -13.49 66.16 24.07
C SER A 684 -13.82 65.43 22.75
N GLY A 685 -14.84 65.94 22.06
CA GLY A 685 -15.45 65.39 20.85
C GLY A 685 -14.59 65.50 19.59
N ASN A 686 -13.32 65.08 19.63
CA ASN A 686 -12.52 64.85 18.44
C ASN A 686 -12.53 63.35 18.10
N SER A 687 -13.43 62.96 17.19
CA SER A 687 -13.67 61.59 16.76
C SER A 687 -12.63 61.04 15.76
N ASN A 688 -11.42 61.59 15.74
CA ASN A 688 -10.44 61.38 14.66
C ASN A 688 -9.17 60.64 15.12
N LEU A 689 -9.29 59.71 16.08
CA LEU A 689 -8.19 58.85 16.52
C LEU A 689 -8.42 57.40 16.02
N PHE A 690 -7.48 56.92 15.20
CA PHE A 690 -7.53 55.73 14.35
C PHE A 690 -7.07 54.45 15.04
N PHE A 691 -7.79 53.95 16.04
CA PHE A 691 -7.36 52.76 16.77
C PHE A 691 -7.89 51.45 16.16
N ASN A 692 -6.99 50.59 15.67
CA ASN A 692 -7.27 49.18 15.39
C ASN A 692 -7.12 48.37 16.70
N ALA A 693 -8.25 48.10 17.36
CA ALA A 693 -8.31 47.35 18.63
C ALA A 693 -8.34 45.82 18.45
N ASN A 694 -8.08 45.30 17.25
CA ASN A 694 -8.14 43.85 17.01
C ASN A 694 -6.93 43.14 17.62
N ILE A 695 -7.17 42.42 18.71
CA ILE A 695 -6.25 41.39 19.19
C ILE A 695 -6.54 40.10 18.38
N PRO A 696 -5.53 39.44 17.80
CA PRO A 696 -5.72 38.16 17.11
C PRO A 696 -6.40 37.15 18.05
N ASN A 697 -7.51 36.53 17.62
CA ASN A 697 -8.38 35.73 18.49
C ASN A 697 -8.32 34.23 18.18
N GLY A 698 -7.39 33.82 17.33
CA GLY A 698 -7.23 32.44 16.87
C GLY A 698 -7.88 32.13 15.53
N TYR A 699 -8.35 33.13 14.79
CA TYR A 699 -8.90 32.95 13.44
C TYR A 699 -8.26 33.88 12.43
N ILE A 700 -7.83 33.33 11.29
CA ILE A 700 -7.22 34.10 10.21
C ILE A 700 -8.25 34.22 9.09
N ALA A 701 -8.76 35.43 8.88
CA ALA A 701 -9.85 35.62 7.94
C ALA A 701 -9.43 35.47 6.47
N ALA A 702 -10.38 35.19 5.57
CA ALA A 702 -10.14 34.93 4.14
C ALA A 702 -9.29 36.01 3.44
N GLY A 703 -8.16 35.66 2.84
CA GLY A 703 -7.29 36.62 2.16
C GLY A 703 -6.52 37.59 3.06
N GLN A 704 -6.50 37.39 4.39
CA GLN A 704 -5.58 38.11 5.30
C GLN A 704 -4.15 37.59 5.11
N GLY A 705 -3.21 38.49 4.87
CA GLY A 705 -1.76 38.20 4.90
C GLY A 705 -1.14 38.42 6.28
N PHE A 706 -0.09 37.67 6.60
CA PHE A 706 0.64 37.71 7.87
C PHE A 706 2.07 37.17 7.69
N PHE A 707 2.98 37.60 8.56
CA PHE A 707 4.34 37.07 8.62
C PHE A 707 4.42 35.85 9.53
N VAL A 708 5.30 34.92 9.15
CA VAL A 708 5.74 33.80 9.98
C VAL A 708 7.25 33.65 9.88
N GLY A 709 7.88 33.19 10.97
CA GLY A 709 9.27 32.74 11.00
C GLY A 709 9.36 31.24 10.80
N SER A 710 10.33 30.78 10.02
CA SER A 710 10.68 29.36 9.92
C SER A 710 11.69 28.95 10.97
N ASN A 711 11.55 27.72 11.45
CA ASN A 711 12.34 27.17 12.56
C ASN A 711 13.81 27.59 12.49
N THR A 712 14.31 28.16 13.59
CA THR A 712 15.67 28.73 13.67
C THR A 712 16.77 27.68 13.74
N ASN A 713 16.48 26.49 14.29
CA ASN A 713 17.46 25.43 14.58
C ASN A 713 17.43 24.26 13.60
N SER A 714 16.24 23.82 13.20
CA SER A 714 16.06 22.68 12.30
C SER A 714 14.67 22.68 11.69
N ILE A 715 14.59 22.35 10.40
CA ILE A 715 13.33 22.07 9.71
C ILE A 715 13.25 20.57 9.43
N THR A 716 12.16 19.92 9.84
CA THR A 716 11.88 18.50 9.54
C THR A 716 10.97 18.33 8.33
N ASP A 717 10.34 19.42 7.88
CA ASP A 717 9.61 19.54 6.63
C ASP A 717 10.05 20.82 5.89
N THR A 718 9.97 20.82 4.56
CA THR A 718 10.33 21.97 3.70
C THR A 718 9.11 22.71 3.18
N LYS A 719 7.93 22.43 3.75
CA LYS A 719 6.64 22.92 3.27
C LYS A 719 5.79 23.50 4.41
N ILE A 720 5.28 24.70 4.20
CA ILE A 720 4.17 25.23 5.01
C ILE A 720 2.87 24.78 4.35
N VAL A 721 1.96 24.17 5.11
CA VAL A 721 0.74 23.54 4.63
C VAL A 721 -0.49 24.24 5.19
N PHE A 722 -1.44 24.50 4.27
CA PHE A 722 -2.83 24.79 4.57
C PHE A 722 -3.68 23.62 4.09
N ASP A 723 -4.74 23.29 4.82
CA ASP A 723 -5.72 22.30 4.37
C ASP A 723 -7.16 22.68 4.76
N ASN A 724 -8.13 21.93 4.24
CA ASN A 724 -9.54 22.19 4.50
C ASN A 724 -10.00 21.88 5.94
N SER A 725 -9.24 21.10 6.70
CA SER A 725 -9.57 20.83 8.12
C SER A 725 -9.39 22.09 8.97
N MET A 726 -8.51 23.00 8.56
CA MET A 726 -8.29 24.30 9.20
C MET A 726 -9.46 25.27 8.97
N ARG A 727 -10.32 25.04 7.96
CA ARG A 727 -11.40 25.97 7.60
C ARG A 727 -12.54 25.95 8.61
N VAL A 728 -12.94 27.13 9.04
CA VAL A 728 -13.99 27.32 10.04
C VAL A 728 -15.31 27.70 9.37
N GLY A 729 -16.37 26.97 9.71
CA GLY A 729 -17.75 27.18 9.26
C GLY A 729 -18.78 26.67 10.27
N ASN A 730 -20.05 27.09 10.08
CA ASN A 730 -21.23 26.80 10.91
C ASN A 730 -21.31 27.57 12.24
N GLY A 731 -22.35 28.39 12.41
CA GLY A 731 -22.89 28.76 13.73
C GLY A 731 -22.05 29.65 14.66
N VAL A 732 -20.80 29.98 14.33
CA VAL A 732 -19.99 30.93 15.14
C VAL A 732 -20.01 32.31 14.49
N LEU A 733 -21.05 33.07 14.82
CA LEU A 733 -21.25 34.45 14.38
C LEU A 733 -19.99 35.32 14.64
N GLY A 734 -19.28 35.70 13.57
CA GLY A 734 -18.27 36.76 13.62
C GLY A 734 -16.80 36.36 13.72
N LEU A 735 -16.38 35.22 13.13
CA LEU A 735 -14.96 34.81 13.09
C LEU A 735 -14.21 35.08 11.76
N ASN A 736 -14.92 35.16 10.63
CA ASN A 736 -14.38 35.68 9.36
C ASN A 736 -14.26 37.23 9.23
N PRO A 737 -14.70 38.09 10.17
CA PRO A 737 -14.46 39.52 10.10
C PRO A 737 -13.14 39.94 10.76
N GLN A 738 -12.34 39.03 11.35
CA GLN A 738 -11.02 39.36 11.91
C GLN A 738 -10.02 39.63 10.77
N PHE A 739 -10.14 40.82 10.19
CA PHE A 739 -9.22 41.34 9.20
C PHE A 739 -8.51 42.55 9.80
N PHE A 740 -7.19 42.51 9.88
CA PHE A 740 -6.40 43.59 10.47
C PHE A 740 -6.54 44.84 9.60
N LYS A 741 -6.69 46.01 10.24
CA LYS A 741 -7.14 47.29 9.67
C LYS A 741 -8.65 47.47 9.49
N THR A 742 -9.47 46.71 10.22
CA THR A 742 -10.91 46.99 10.37
C THR A 742 -11.23 47.41 11.80
N LYS A 743 -12.27 48.23 12.01
CA LYS A 743 -12.71 48.64 13.35
C LYS A 743 -13.65 47.57 13.93
N GLY A 744 -13.35 47.03 15.10
CA GLY A 744 -14.23 46.11 15.81
C GLY A 744 -13.55 45.37 16.96
N ASN A 745 -14.33 44.93 17.95
CA ASN A 745 -13.85 43.98 18.94
C ASN A 745 -14.20 42.57 18.45
N PRO A 746 -13.21 41.71 18.15
CA PRO A 746 -13.48 40.33 17.77
C PRO A 746 -14.12 39.59 18.94
N LYS A 747 -15.12 38.73 18.67
CA LYS A 747 -15.67 37.84 19.69
C LYS A 747 -14.65 36.75 20.02
N ALA A 748 -14.50 36.41 21.29
CA ALA A 748 -13.59 35.37 21.75
C ALA A 748 -13.96 33.98 21.18
N LYS A 749 -12.94 33.15 20.95
CA LYS A 749 -13.08 31.73 20.56
C LYS A 749 -13.79 30.95 21.66
N ASN A 750 -14.94 30.34 21.33
CA ASN A 750 -15.62 29.37 22.19
C ASN A 750 -15.31 27.94 21.69
N ALA A 751 -14.25 27.30 22.20
CA ALA A 751 -14.01 25.87 21.96
C ALA A 751 -13.17 25.24 23.07
N ASN A 752 -13.56 24.03 23.50
CA ASN A 752 -12.92 23.08 24.43
C ASN A 752 -11.49 23.46 24.83
N ALA A 753 -11.37 24.32 25.84
CA ALA A 753 -10.13 25.02 26.10
C ALA A 753 -9.14 24.11 26.82
N ILE A 754 -7.96 23.94 26.21
CA ILE A 754 -6.72 23.73 26.95
C ILE A 754 -6.71 24.75 28.10
N GLU A 755 -6.35 24.31 29.31
CA GLU A 755 -6.32 25.20 30.47
C GLU A 755 -5.34 26.35 30.21
N LYS A 756 -5.83 27.59 30.30
CA LYS A 756 -5.06 28.82 30.11
C LYS A 756 -5.40 29.80 31.23
N SER A 757 -4.39 30.43 31.80
CA SER A 757 -4.52 31.56 32.73
C SER A 757 -3.53 32.65 32.34
N ARG A 758 -4.04 33.81 31.95
CA ARG A 758 -3.27 34.82 31.22
C ARG A 758 -3.43 36.21 31.81
N VAL A 759 -2.39 37.02 31.67
CA VAL A 759 -2.37 38.45 32.00
C VAL A 759 -1.74 39.22 30.85
N TRP A 760 -2.42 40.28 30.42
CA TRP A 760 -1.94 41.22 29.41
C TRP A 760 -1.55 42.52 30.08
N LEU A 761 -0.31 42.96 29.86
CA LEU A 761 0.24 44.18 30.42
C LEU A 761 0.46 45.19 29.30
N ASN A 762 -0.06 46.41 29.49
CA ASN A 762 0.14 47.51 28.56
C ASN A 762 1.19 48.47 29.11
N LEU A 763 2.12 48.91 28.26
CA LEU A 763 2.96 50.09 28.47
C LEU A 763 2.45 51.22 27.59
N SER A 764 2.25 52.42 28.15
CA SER A 764 1.85 53.59 27.36
C SER A 764 2.29 54.92 27.92
N ASN A 765 2.26 55.97 27.09
CA ASN A 765 2.46 57.36 27.50
C ASN A 765 1.40 58.32 26.91
N GLU A 766 1.47 59.60 27.24
CA GLU A 766 0.55 60.63 26.74
C GLU A 766 0.83 61.02 25.28
N GLN A 767 2.04 60.77 24.79
CA GLN A 767 2.49 61.05 23.42
C GLN A 767 1.99 60.01 22.40
N GLY A 768 1.29 58.96 22.86
CA GLY A 768 0.65 57.95 22.01
C GLY A 768 1.43 56.64 21.87
N VAL A 769 2.56 56.48 22.56
CA VAL A 769 3.28 55.20 22.63
C VAL A 769 2.38 54.15 23.29
N PHE A 770 2.36 52.96 22.69
CA PHE A 770 1.66 51.80 23.24
C PHE A 770 2.38 50.51 22.87
N LYS A 771 2.56 49.61 23.84
CA LYS A 771 3.00 48.23 23.67
C LYS A 771 2.20 47.32 24.59
N GLN A 772 1.94 46.09 24.15
CA GLN A 772 1.26 45.07 24.96
C GLN A 772 2.09 43.79 24.98
N THR A 773 2.32 43.25 26.17
CA THR A 773 2.92 41.91 26.37
C THR A 773 1.92 40.98 27.05
N LEU A 774 1.99 39.69 26.73
CA LEU A 774 1.15 38.63 27.28
C LEU A 774 2.01 37.61 28.03
N ILE A 775 1.68 37.37 29.30
CA ILE A 775 2.22 36.25 30.08
C ILE A 775 1.08 35.26 30.31
N GLY A 776 1.29 33.99 29.94
CA GLY A 776 0.24 32.97 29.98
C GLY A 776 0.71 31.63 30.52
N TYR A 777 0.05 31.13 31.57
CA TYR A 777 0.20 29.77 32.05
C TYR A 777 -0.69 28.83 31.24
N ILE A 778 -0.11 27.86 30.55
CA ILE A 778 -0.81 27.00 29.60
C ILE A 778 -0.35 25.54 29.68
N THR A 779 -1.28 24.59 29.53
CA THR A 779 -0.92 23.17 29.49
C THR A 779 0.00 22.89 28.31
N GLY A 780 1.15 22.27 28.59
CA GLY A 780 2.12 21.86 27.57
C GLY A 780 3.29 22.83 27.37
N ALA A 781 3.21 24.07 27.88
CA ALA A 781 4.36 24.97 27.93
C ALA A 781 5.30 24.60 29.09
N THR A 782 6.55 25.00 28.94
CA THR A 782 7.59 24.99 29.98
C THR A 782 7.89 26.42 30.42
N ASN A 783 8.90 26.59 31.28
CA ASN A 783 9.41 27.92 31.65
C ASN A 783 10.64 28.33 30.81
N ASP A 784 11.18 27.40 30.01
CA ASP A 784 12.27 27.66 29.05
C ASP A 784 11.68 28.24 27.77
N TYR A 785 12.52 28.86 26.92
CA TYR A 785 12.08 29.43 25.66
C TYR A 785 11.61 28.35 24.68
N GLU A 786 10.38 28.49 24.18
CA GLU A 786 9.72 27.57 23.25
C GLU A 786 8.91 28.34 22.20
N THR A 787 9.32 28.25 20.94
CA THR A 787 8.70 28.98 19.81
C THR A 787 7.20 28.70 19.62
N THR A 788 6.69 27.57 20.13
CA THR A 788 5.26 27.24 20.06
C THR A 788 4.39 28.09 20.99
N TYR A 789 4.94 28.52 22.13
CA TYR A 789 4.22 29.24 23.20
C TYR A 789 4.79 30.63 23.48
N ASP A 790 6.01 30.89 23.05
CA ASP A 790 6.71 32.17 23.14
C ASP A 790 6.76 32.84 21.77
N ALA A 791 6.74 34.18 21.77
CA ALA A 791 6.90 34.99 20.58
C ALA A 791 7.90 36.10 20.85
N ASP A 792 8.93 36.18 20.01
CA ASP A 792 9.91 37.27 20.08
C ASP A 792 9.24 38.63 19.81
N SER A 793 9.65 39.63 20.58
CA SER A 793 9.27 41.02 20.36
C SER A 793 9.97 41.55 19.12
N TYR A 794 9.20 42.07 18.17
CA TYR A 794 9.75 42.87 17.09
C TYR A 794 9.84 44.32 17.55
N ASP A 795 11.08 44.80 17.64
CA ASP A 795 11.38 46.17 17.99
C ASP A 795 11.16 47.13 16.81
N SER A 796 9.99 47.03 16.16
CA SER A 796 9.65 47.80 14.95
C SER A 796 9.19 49.22 15.24
N LEU A 797 8.85 49.54 16.49
CA LEU A 797 8.43 50.89 16.90
C LEU A 797 9.66 51.79 17.12
N ASP A 798 9.69 52.98 16.53
CA ASP A 798 10.79 53.96 16.69
C ASP A 798 10.73 54.74 18.03
N GLY A 799 9.92 54.28 18.99
CA GLY A 799 9.54 55.04 20.20
C GLY A 799 9.77 54.32 21.55
N ALA A 800 9.31 53.08 21.67
CA ALA A 800 9.46 52.26 22.86
C ALA A 800 9.20 50.78 22.57
N ASP A 801 9.69 49.91 23.46
CA ASP A 801 9.34 48.49 23.48
C ASP A 801 8.99 48.02 24.91
N PHE A 802 8.20 46.96 25.04
CA PHE A 802 7.81 46.36 26.33
C PHE A 802 7.60 44.85 26.19
N TYR A 803 8.33 44.08 26.99
CA TYR A 803 8.42 42.63 26.84
C TYR A 803 8.74 41.95 28.17
N SER A 804 8.53 40.64 28.20
CA SER A 804 9.13 39.77 29.21
C SER A 804 10.52 39.32 28.77
N VAL A 805 11.41 39.01 29.71
CA VAL A 805 12.78 38.56 29.42
C VAL A 805 12.93 37.12 29.87
N ASN A 806 13.33 36.24 28.94
CA ASN A 806 13.63 34.84 29.21
C ASN A 806 14.99 34.45 28.61
N GLY A 807 16.03 34.34 29.45
CA GLY A 807 17.41 34.19 28.99
C GLY A 807 17.85 35.39 28.14
N ASP A 808 18.28 35.13 26.91
CA ASP A 808 18.70 36.15 25.94
C ASP A 808 17.54 36.66 25.05
N SER A 809 16.33 36.15 25.24
CA SER A 809 15.15 36.48 24.41
C SER A 809 14.24 37.52 25.06
N ASN A 810 13.80 38.49 24.25
CA ASN A 810 12.80 39.49 24.61
C ASN A 810 11.45 39.09 23.99
N LEU A 811 10.44 38.83 24.82
CA LEU A 811 9.22 38.17 24.40
C LEU A 811 7.99 39.07 24.51
N VAL A 812 7.27 39.24 23.40
CA VAL A 812 5.95 39.90 23.37
C VAL A 812 4.86 38.97 23.88
N ILE A 813 5.02 37.65 23.70
CA ILE A 813 4.19 36.62 24.32
C ILE A 813 5.11 35.63 25.01
N GLN A 814 4.84 35.32 26.27
CA GLN A 814 5.55 34.27 27.01
C GLN A 814 4.57 33.24 27.58
N GLY A 815 4.78 31.98 27.20
CA GLY A 815 4.17 30.81 27.81
C GLY A 815 4.89 30.41 29.09
N ARG A 816 4.14 29.94 30.08
CA ARG A 816 4.66 29.40 31.34
C ARG A 816 3.99 28.06 31.66
N ALA A 817 4.70 27.21 32.38
CA ALA A 817 4.24 25.88 32.71
C ALA A 817 3.04 25.88 33.68
N LEU A 818 2.08 24.98 33.46
CA LEU A 818 1.12 24.59 34.49
C LEU A 818 1.63 23.37 35.29
N PRO A 819 1.27 23.24 36.60
CA PRO A 819 0.37 24.10 37.37
C PRO A 819 0.98 25.47 37.73
N PHE A 820 0.12 26.48 37.91
CA PHE A 820 0.51 27.83 38.31
C PHE A 820 1.23 27.85 39.67
N ASP A 821 2.36 28.55 39.74
CA ASP A 821 3.12 28.81 40.98
C ASP A 821 3.01 30.30 41.36
N GLU A 822 2.41 30.58 42.52
CA GLU A 822 2.27 31.95 43.03
C GLU A 822 3.61 32.62 43.40
N ASN A 823 4.69 31.84 43.53
CA ASN A 823 6.04 32.35 43.78
C ASN A 823 6.81 32.65 42.49
N ASP A 824 6.22 32.42 41.32
CA ASP A 824 6.86 32.71 40.06
C ASP A 824 7.14 34.21 39.91
N THR A 825 8.28 34.52 39.29
CA THR A 825 8.74 35.88 39.04
C THR A 825 9.18 36.00 37.60
N ILE A 826 8.64 36.99 36.89
CA ILE A 826 8.89 37.19 35.47
C ILE A 826 9.58 38.52 35.28
N PRO A 827 10.87 38.55 34.88
CA PRO A 827 11.56 39.78 34.54
C PRO A 827 10.86 40.47 33.36
N LEU A 828 10.62 41.77 33.50
CA LEU A 828 10.04 42.61 32.45
C LEU A 828 11.07 43.64 32.01
N GLY A 829 11.22 43.76 30.69
CA GLY A 829 12.08 44.74 30.05
C GLY A 829 11.26 45.81 29.33
N PHE A 830 11.83 47.00 29.24
CA PHE A 830 11.32 48.04 28.34
C PHE A 830 12.47 48.82 27.72
N ARG A 831 12.21 49.39 26.55
CA ARG A 831 13.09 50.35 25.89
C ARG A 831 12.34 51.64 25.67
N SER A 832 13.01 52.77 25.81
CA SER A 832 12.48 54.08 25.46
C SER A 832 13.47 54.86 24.61
N SER A 833 13.02 55.48 23.52
CA SER A 833 13.89 56.30 22.65
C SER A 833 14.05 57.75 23.14
N SER A 834 13.29 58.17 24.15
CA SER A 834 13.32 59.52 24.72
C SER A 834 12.96 59.53 26.20
N ASP A 835 13.45 60.55 26.92
CA ASP A 835 13.08 60.77 28.32
C ASP A 835 11.57 61.04 28.42
N GLY A 836 10.90 60.46 29.42
CA GLY A 836 9.47 60.69 29.61
C GLY A 836 8.81 59.84 30.67
N ASP A 837 7.51 60.09 30.84
CA ASP A 837 6.64 59.41 31.78
C ASP A 837 5.84 58.30 31.08
N TYR A 838 5.83 57.12 31.71
CA TYR A 838 5.15 55.93 31.22
C TYR A 838 4.23 55.35 32.29
N THR A 839 3.23 54.62 31.82
CA THR A 839 2.23 53.93 32.63
C THR A 839 2.19 52.46 32.25
N VAL A 840 2.25 51.57 33.25
CA VAL A 840 2.00 50.13 33.13
C VAL A 840 0.67 49.78 33.80
N ASN A 841 -0.19 49.08 33.08
CA ASN A 841 -1.47 48.60 33.62
C ASN A 841 -1.83 47.21 33.08
N ILE A 842 -2.77 46.53 33.75
CA ILE A 842 -3.38 45.30 33.26
C ILE A 842 -4.51 45.66 32.29
N ASP A 843 -4.49 45.09 31.08
CA ASP A 843 -5.55 45.23 30.08
C ASP A 843 -6.71 44.26 30.34
N GLN A 844 -6.35 42.98 30.48
CA GLN A 844 -7.26 41.86 30.71
C GLN A 844 -6.53 40.73 31.44
N ILE A 845 -7.33 39.92 32.13
CA ILE A 845 -6.90 38.73 32.87
C ILE A 845 -7.97 37.64 32.70
N ASP A 846 -7.54 36.39 32.63
CA ASP A 846 -8.42 35.21 32.67
C ASP A 846 -7.85 34.07 33.53
N GLY A 847 -8.62 32.98 33.64
CA GLY A 847 -8.22 31.78 34.38
C GLY A 847 -7.99 32.02 35.88
N VAL A 848 -7.04 31.30 36.46
CA VAL A 848 -6.72 31.39 37.92
C VAL A 848 -6.21 32.77 38.31
N LEU A 849 -5.60 33.50 37.37
CA LEU A 849 -5.07 34.84 37.60
C LEU A 849 -6.17 35.88 37.90
N THR A 850 -7.43 35.59 37.55
CA THR A 850 -8.58 36.45 37.85
C THR A 850 -8.70 36.76 39.34
N ASN A 851 -8.40 35.77 40.19
CA ASN A 851 -8.45 35.90 41.65
C ASN A 851 -7.07 36.10 42.29
N GLN A 852 -5.99 35.96 41.52
CA GLN A 852 -4.62 36.20 41.98
C GLN A 852 -4.30 37.70 42.02
N ALA A 853 -3.54 38.15 43.02
CA ALA A 853 -2.96 39.50 43.03
C ALA A 853 -1.77 39.57 42.05
N VAL A 854 -1.62 40.69 41.35
CA VAL A 854 -0.57 40.84 40.32
C VAL A 854 0.21 42.11 40.60
N PHE A 855 1.48 41.96 40.92
CA PHE A 855 2.34 43.04 41.35
C PHE A 855 3.42 43.32 40.31
N ILE A 856 3.78 44.60 40.15
CA ILE A 856 5.03 45.01 39.51
C ILE A 856 5.99 45.54 40.58
N GLU A 857 7.19 44.97 40.63
CA GLU A 857 8.32 45.49 41.39
C GLU A 857 9.19 46.36 40.49
N ASP A 858 9.45 47.60 40.92
CA ASP A 858 10.51 48.43 40.35
C ASP A 858 11.74 48.36 41.26
N LYS A 859 12.81 47.73 40.77
CA LYS A 859 14.08 47.59 41.48
C LYS A 859 14.88 48.89 41.58
N LEU A 860 14.58 49.88 40.74
CA LEU A 860 15.25 51.18 40.81
C LEU A 860 14.75 51.97 42.03
N THR A 861 13.44 51.94 42.28
CA THR A 861 12.81 52.67 43.38
C THR A 861 12.52 51.80 44.61
N ASN A 862 12.73 50.48 44.51
CA ASN A 862 12.35 49.46 45.50
C ASN A 862 10.86 49.53 45.88
N THR A 863 9.99 49.82 44.91
CA THR A 863 8.55 49.91 45.11
C THR A 863 7.83 48.72 44.49
N VAL A 864 6.83 48.19 45.18
CA VAL A 864 5.94 47.15 44.64
C VAL A 864 4.52 47.69 44.58
N THR A 865 3.90 47.59 43.41
CA THR A 865 2.56 48.13 43.13
C THR A 865 1.64 47.00 42.71
N ASP A 866 0.48 46.87 43.34
CA ASP A 866 -0.59 45.96 42.91
C ASP A 866 -1.30 46.55 41.69
N LEU A 867 -1.04 45.98 40.52
CA LEU A 867 -1.60 46.43 39.25
C LEU A 867 -3.11 46.21 39.14
N LYS A 868 -3.73 45.42 40.03
CA LYS A 868 -5.19 45.27 40.08
C LYS A 868 -5.86 46.41 40.85
N ASN A 869 -5.12 47.14 41.69
CA ASN A 869 -5.63 48.26 42.47
C ASN A 869 -5.36 49.62 41.82
N GLY A 870 -4.57 49.67 40.75
CA GLY A 870 -4.33 50.88 39.97
C GLY A 870 -3.14 50.77 39.03
N ASP A 871 -2.99 51.75 38.15
CA ASP A 871 -1.89 51.81 37.20
C ASP A 871 -0.55 52.14 37.91
N TYR A 872 0.54 51.54 37.46
CA TYR A 872 1.89 51.90 37.89
C TYR A 872 2.48 52.97 36.96
N LYS A 873 2.91 54.10 37.51
CA LYS A 873 3.48 55.23 36.75
C LYS A 873 4.94 55.42 37.10
N PHE A 874 5.78 55.66 36.11
CA PHE A 874 7.21 55.87 36.29
C PHE A 874 7.79 56.82 35.24
N SER A 875 8.88 57.49 35.59
CA SER A 875 9.70 58.27 34.66
C SER A 875 10.94 57.47 34.26
N THR A 876 11.44 57.71 33.05
CA THR A 876 12.66 57.08 32.53
C THR A 876 13.46 58.06 31.67
N VAL A 877 14.76 57.79 31.55
CA VAL A 877 15.59 58.35 30.48
C VAL A 877 15.55 57.44 29.25
N ALA A 878 16.00 57.95 28.10
CA ALA A 878 16.21 57.13 26.91
C ALA A 878 17.20 55.98 27.19
N GLY A 879 16.85 54.75 26.77
CA GLY A 879 17.65 53.56 26.99
C GLY A 879 16.85 52.26 26.99
N THR A 880 17.55 51.14 27.21
CA THR A 880 16.98 49.80 27.37
C THR A 880 17.20 49.32 28.79
N PHE A 881 16.15 48.82 29.44
CA PHE A 881 16.15 48.41 30.85
C PHE A 881 15.53 47.03 31.00
N ASN A 882 16.35 45.97 31.01
CA ASN A 882 15.88 44.58 31.11
C ASN A 882 15.73 44.09 32.55
N ASP A 883 16.38 44.76 33.51
CA ASP A 883 16.45 44.28 34.90
C ASP A 883 15.63 45.10 35.89
N ARG A 884 15.00 46.18 35.44
CA ARG A 884 14.31 47.16 36.31
C ARG A 884 12.99 46.60 36.87
N PHE A 885 12.19 45.95 36.04
CA PHE A 885 10.86 45.51 36.43
C PHE A 885 10.77 43.99 36.61
N VAL A 886 9.97 43.56 37.58
CA VAL A 886 9.62 42.14 37.79
C VAL A 886 8.13 42.03 38.05
N LEU A 887 7.45 41.20 37.28
CA LEU A 887 6.08 40.77 37.55
C LEU A 887 6.10 39.67 38.62
N LYS A 888 5.27 39.80 39.65
CA LYS A 888 5.16 38.82 40.75
C LYS A 888 3.70 38.64 41.15
N TYR A 889 3.41 37.53 41.82
CA TYR A 889 2.06 37.23 42.32
C TYR A 889 1.94 37.30 43.85
N THR A 890 3.02 37.66 44.57
CA THR A 890 3.04 37.87 46.02
C THR A 890 3.54 39.27 46.39
N ASN A 891 3.03 39.82 47.49
CA ASN A 891 3.35 41.18 47.98
C ASN A 891 4.68 41.26 48.77
N THR A 892 5.56 40.28 48.62
CA THR A 892 6.85 40.26 49.32
C THR A 892 7.89 41.07 48.56
N SER A 893 7.85 42.39 48.73
CA SER A 893 8.95 43.33 48.37
C SER A 893 10.11 43.27 49.36
N LYS A 894 9.89 42.63 50.50
CA LYS A 894 10.84 42.55 51.59
C LYS A 894 11.71 41.30 51.39
N THR A 895 12.98 41.52 51.07
CA THR A 895 14.04 40.75 51.72
C THR A 895 13.67 40.60 53.20
N LEU A 896 13.95 39.45 53.80
CA LEU A 896 13.84 39.23 55.24
C LEU A 896 14.80 40.19 55.98
N GLY A 897 14.48 41.48 55.99
CA GLY A 897 15.09 42.53 56.78
C GLY A 897 14.54 42.41 58.18
N VAL A 898 15.31 41.75 59.03
CA VAL A 898 15.18 41.88 60.48
C VAL A 898 15.83 43.21 60.84
N ASP A 899 15.04 44.18 61.27
CA ASP A 899 15.59 45.42 61.84
C ASP A 899 16.27 45.13 63.19
N ALA A 900 17.53 45.55 63.26
CA ALA A 900 18.37 45.82 64.42
C ALA A 900 18.65 44.62 65.37
N THR A 901 19.89 44.22 65.64
CA THR A 901 21.13 44.99 65.78
C THR A 901 22.31 44.02 65.66
N ASP A 902 23.49 44.56 65.37
CA ASP A 902 24.84 43.98 65.49
C ASP A 902 25.51 43.53 64.18
N LYS A 903 26.26 44.51 63.64
CA LYS A 903 27.50 44.44 62.86
C LYS A 903 27.97 43.04 62.46
N GLU A 904 28.04 42.81 61.15
CA GLU A 904 29.19 42.30 60.39
C GLU A 904 28.70 41.93 58.98
N ASP A 905 28.65 42.91 58.07
CA ASP A 905 28.09 42.81 56.71
C ASP A 905 29.07 42.15 55.70
N GLY A 906 29.84 41.16 56.15
CA GLY A 906 30.80 40.47 55.27
C GLY A 906 31.03 38.99 55.57
N ILE A 907 30.45 38.44 56.64
CA ILE A 907 30.60 37.01 56.97
C ILE A 907 29.29 36.27 56.69
N LEU A 908 29.29 35.51 55.60
CA LEU A 908 28.14 34.70 55.17
C LEU A 908 28.27 33.29 55.73
N VAL A 909 27.21 32.80 56.39
CA VAL A 909 27.15 31.43 56.95
C VAL A 909 26.04 30.66 56.23
N LEU A 910 26.40 29.56 55.57
CA LEU A 910 25.51 28.68 54.82
C LEU A 910 25.65 27.25 55.33
N TYR A 911 24.57 26.46 55.27
CA TYR A 911 24.64 25.02 55.52
C TYR A 911 24.16 24.26 54.29
N SER A 912 24.98 23.34 53.79
CA SER A 912 24.60 22.44 52.70
C SER A 912 24.01 21.15 53.26
N ASN A 913 22.71 20.91 53.00
CA ASN A 913 22.07 19.63 53.36
C ASN A 913 22.67 18.46 52.58
N ASN A 914 23.01 18.64 51.30
CA ASN A 914 23.56 17.58 50.44
C ASN A 914 24.95 17.12 50.92
N TYR A 915 25.80 18.06 51.36
CA TYR A 915 27.18 17.78 51.77
C TYR A 915 27.40 17.77 53.29
N LYS A 916 26.34 17.98 54.09
CA LYS A 916 26.35 18.07 55.56
C LYS A 916 27.48 18.94 56.11
N THR A 917 27.71 20.07 55.46
CA THR A 917 28.86 20.93 55.70
C THR A 917 28.39 22.36 55.93
N LEU A 918 28.92 22.96 57.00
CA LEU A 918 28.78 24.38 57.28
C LEU A 918 29.85 25.14 56.50
N ILE A 919 29.44 26.12 55.72
CA ILE A 919 30.29 26.92 54.85
C ILE A 919 30.24 28.36 55.36
N ILE A 920 31.39 28.95 55.60
CA ILE A 920 31.53 30.33 56.08
C ILE A 920 32.42 31.07 55.09
N HIS A 921 31.84 32.03 54.37
CA HIS A 921 32.61 32.95 53.53
C HIS A 921 32.92 34.20 54.34
N ASN A 922 34.19 34.47 54.56
CA ASN A 922 34.64 35.71 55.19
C ASN A 922 35.10 36.68 54.10
N ASN A 923 34.23 37.63 53.77
CA ASN A 923 34.52 38.68 52.80
C ASN A 923 35.08 39.95 53.47
N VAL A 924 35.44 39.88 54.76
CA VAL A 924 36.01 41.00 55.52
C VAL A 924 37.53 40.89 55.53
N MET A 925 38.19 41.76 54.76
CA MET A 925 39.64 41.72 54.52
C MET A 925 40.51 41.78 55.80
N ASP A 926 40.06 42.48 56.84
CA ASP A 926 40.82 42.68 58.10
C ASP A 926 40.24 41.89 59.30
N SER A 927 39.42 40.87 59.05
CA SER A 927 38.82 40.02 60.09
C SER A 927 39.28 38.58 59.97
N THR A 928 39.72 37.97 61.08
CA THR A 928 39.99 36.52 61.14
C THR A 928 38.89 35.85 61.94
N VAL A 929 38.33 34.76 61.42
CA VAL A 929 37.39 33.92 62.15
C VAL A 929 38.19 33.02 63.09
N ASN A 930 38.11 33.33 64.38
CA ASN A 930 38.83 32.58 65.41
C ASN A 930 38.15 31.25 65.69
N SER A 931 36.83 31.26 65.88
CA SER A 931 36.10 30.05 66.23
C SER A 931 34.66 30.08 65.78
N VAL A 932 34.10 28.90 65.53
CA VAL A 932 32.70 28.70 65.16
C VAL A 932 32.07 27.75 66.16
N ALA A 933 30.90 28.11 66.71
CA ALA A 933 30.14 27.29 67.63
C ALA A 933 28.74 27.00 67.08
N LEU A 934 28.23 25.79 67.29
CA LEU A 934 26.88 25.39 66.93
C LEU A 934 26.06 25.15 68.19
N TYR A 935 24.83 25.67 68.22
CA TYR A 935 23.88 25.52 69.32
C TYR A 935 22.53 25.00 68.79
N ASN A 936 21.80 24.24 69.60
CA ASN A 936 20.40 23.92 69.29
C ASN A 936 19.47 25.10 69.67
N ILE A 937 18.18 25.01 69.33
CA ILE A 937 17.19 26.07 69.63
C ILE A 937 16.99 26.36 71.12
N THR A 938 17.36 25.44 72.01
CA THR A 938 17.29 25.64 73.46
C THR A 938 18.52 26.35 74.02
N GLY A 939 19.49 26.71 73.17
CA GLY A 939 20.73 27.38 73.55
C GLY A 939 21.83 26.43 74.06
N GLN A 940 21.64 25.11 73.96
CA GLN A 940 22.68 24.13 74.32
C GLN A 940 23.75 24.09 73.24
N LYS A 941 25.03 24.26 73.62
CA LYS A 941 26.18 24.15 72.71
C LYS A 941 26.36 22.70 72.27
N ILE A 942 26.28 22.47 70.95
CA ILE A 942 26.43 21.16 70.30
C ILE A 942 27.88 20.90 69.92
N SER A 943 28.57 21.91 69.38
CA SER A 943 29.97 21.77 68.93
C SER A 943 30.66 23.13 68.86
N ASN A 944 32.00 23.12 68.88
CA ASN A 944 32.83 24.31 68.77
C ASN A 944 34.13 23.96 68.05
N TRP A 945 34.52 24.75 67.05
CA TRP A 945 35.70 24.56 66.22
C TRP A 945 36.58 25.81 66.28
N ASP A 946 37.89 25.64 66.50
CA ASP A 946 38.90 26.69 66.30
C ASP A 946 39.31 26.65 64.82
N VAL A 947 39.16 27.77 64.13
CA VAL A 947 39.37 27.87 62.67
C VAL A 947 40.29 29.03 62.29
N LYS A 948 41.03 29.58 63.25
CA LYS A 948 41.95 30.71 63.02
C LYS A 948 43.06 30.40 61.99
N ASP A 949 43.49 29.12 61.95
CA ASP A 949 44.57 28.64 61.08
C ASP A 949 44.02 28.04 59.76
N SER A 950 42.70 28.08 59.55
CA SER A 950 42.05 27.65 58.31
C SER A 950 42.18 28.72 57.22
N GLU A 951 41.94 28.33 55.96
CA GLU A 951 41.77 29.28 54.86
C GLU A 951 40.58 30.20 55.19
N GLN A 952 40.84 31.50 55.31
CA GLN A 952 39.89 32.42 55.94
C GLN A 952 38.78 32.84 54.99
N THR A 953 39.01 32.92 53.68
CA THR A 953 37.97 33.39 52.74
C THR A 953 36.83 32.38 52.57
N ASN A 954 37.11 31.09 52.73
CA ASN A 954 36.13 30.01 52.67
C ASN A 954 36.41 28.88 53.68
N ILE A 955 35.83 28.99 54.86
CA ILE A 955 35.95 28.00 55.93
C ILE A 955 34.84 26.96 55.78
N GLN A 956 35.22 25.69 55.61
CA GLN A 956 34.28 24.58 55.50
C GLN A 956 34.42 23.61 56.68
N ILE A 957 33.33 23.39 57.40
CA ILE A 957 33.28 22.55 58.60
C ILE A 957 32.25 21.43 58.38
N PRO A 958 32.70 20.18 58.16
CA PRO A 958 31.80 19.04 58.08
C PRO A 958 31.12 18.79 59.42
N ILE A 959 29.78 18.78 59.45
CA ILE A 959 28.99 18.48 60.65
C ILE A 959 28.48 17.05 60.54
N LYS A 960 29.11 16.13 61.28
CA LYS A 960 28.71 14.72 61.29
C LYS A 960 27.66 14.48 62.38
N SER A 961 26.50 13.98 61.96
CA SER A 961 25.49 13.34 62.83
C SER A 961 24.78 14.25 63.84
N ILE A 962 24.07 15.27 63.35
CA ILE A 962 23.08 16.04 64.14
C ILE A 962 21.67 15.77 63.62
N ASN A 963 20.66 15.81 64.50
CA ASN A 963 19.27 15.58 64.13
C ASN A 963 18.71 16.74 63.30
N SER A 964 17.76 16.45 62.41
CA SER A 964 17.05 17.49 61.64
C SER A 964 16.36 18.48 62.59
N GLY A 965 16.55 19.76 62.34
CA GLY A 965 16.07 20.82 63.21
C GLY A 965 16.73 22.16 62.94
N ILE A 966 16.31 23.16 63.70
CA ILE A 966 16.86 24.51 63.64
C ILE A 966 18.06 24.59 64.58
N TYR A 967 19.16 25.17 64.11
CA TYR A 967 20.36 25.41 64.91
C TYR A 967 20.81 26.87 64.78
N ILE A 968 21.58 27.33 65.76
CA ILE A 968 22.20 28.65 65.77
C ILE A 968 23.71 28.44 65.67
N VAL A 969 24.30 28.98 64.61
CA VAL A 969 25.76 29.06 64.42
C VAL A 969 26.23 30.40 64.95
N LYS A 970 27.24 30.39 65.79
CA LYS A 970 27.87 31.58 66.36
C LYS A 970 29.31 31.65 65.85
N VAL A 971 29.65 32.73 65.17
CA VAL A 971 30.97 32.93 64.56
C VAL A 971 31.68 34.03 65.35
N ASN A 972 32.80 33.68 65.95
CA ASN A 972 33.61 34.60 66.74
C ASN A 972 34.84 35.02 65.93
N THR A 973 35.00 36.31 65.73
CA THR A 973 36.08 36.89 64.91
C THR A 973 36.95 37.83 65.72
N THR A 974 38.00 38.38 65.10
CA THR A 974 38.86 39.40 65.71
C THR A 974 38.16 40.73 65.98
N ILE A 975 37.05 41.02 65.29
CA ILE A 975 36.33 42.30 65.37
C ILE A 975 34.97 42.20 66.05
N GLY A 976 34.48 40.99 66.33
CA GLY A 976 33.22 40.78 67.03
C GLY A 976 32.67 39.37 66.86
N GLU A 977 31.51 39.13 67.47
CA GLU A 977 30.81 37.86 67.40
C GLU A 977 29.47 38.06 66.70
N SER A 978 29.13 37.16 65.77
CA SER A 978 27.86 37.17 65.06
C SER A 978 27.15 35.82 65.22
N SER A 979 25.82 35.81 65.04
CA SER A 979 25.04 34.58 65.08
C SER A 979 24.09 34.48 63.89
N LYS A 980 23.96 33.27 63.34
CA LYS A 980 23.08 32.94 62.21
C LYS A 980 22.31 31.67 62.49
N LYS A 981 21.01 31.71 62.20
CA LYS A 981 20.14 30.53 62.27
C LYS A 981 20.30 29.72 60.98
N ILE A 982 20.46 28.41 61.11
CA ILE A 982 20.47 27.45 60.00
C ILE A 982 19.38 26.40 60.21
N ILE A 983 18.92 25.80 59.12
CA ILE A 983 18.00 24.66 59.14
C ILE A 983 18.74 23.46 58.60
N VAL A 984 18.78 22.40 59.39
CA VAL A 984 19.38 21.11 59.04
C VAL A 984 18.23 20.14 58.79
N ASN A 985 18.15 19.58 57.58
CA ASN A 985 17.10 18.64 57.17
C ASN A 985 17.57 17.19 57.22
#